data_AF-A0A152A1Q0-F1
#
_entry.id   AF-A0A152A1Q0-F1
#
_cell.length_a   1.000
_cell.length_b   1.000
_cell.length_c   1.000
_cell.angle_alpha   90.00
_cell.angle_beta   90.00
_cell.angle_gamma   90.00
#
_symmetry.space_group_name_H-M   'P 1'
#
loop_
_entity.id
_entity.type
_entity.pdbx_description
1 polymer ?
#
loop_
_entity_poly.entity_id
_entity_poly.type
_entity_poly.pdbx_seq_one_letter_code
_entity_poly.pdbx_strand_id
1 'polypeptide(L)'
;MKLLIIFSFLYLINYSFSLTQTTESYLRGSSSVYFLQYLPPNYGNGTPAPVIIFLHGADQGGNTESSLQNVKAHGIPQYINDNTWPISFPFIVISPQVWSGWATAPDVQGIMNILVARHGANVDMSRVYLTGLSAGGIGSLLYAGSSLTAANSLAAIVTVCHAGNFANDQQALNIVNSHLPIWSFIGSLDSWLTDGLRVKNKLISLGMTPPQIFTEYPGLGHSIWDQTYNPLPNNPYNIYSWMLQFTNVRSSSTTSAASTTSTTSAAVSTTGPTTTTATPTTTTTSSSTTGTVAFGTFTKKSRPSYGLWEYIPSFSNNNKYPVIVFLHGFDAYGTGSTTDLDKITTQSLPKLIKDQVWPSSYPFLVLAPQTNQGNWDNSVAVFDDLMLNYSSIIDTTRIYVTGQGRGAVGAQRLFSTSTRASTIAAVHMVRIFESVSTINANNMDSQSVPTWFYTNQDDPNVDPSYQSAWVNYLNSQAIVPAPKVTLNPTGGVNSFTTAYAVSNPSSLNLYTWLLQYTSANRGVITPYTTSTTSTSTSTSISTIASSTTISTTSTTGAAPTTTTTGTTSAATTTTTSSSGGNTNSQTSKSFVKTQWGHMMYYLEYLPQGYGNGTKFPILIFLHGSGQKAAPAIGNLQIIRNAADATIPYLIENNLWPQNFPFIVLSPQTEFWWSAPEVDAAVRLGQSYSQHGDQTRIYLTGVSMGGGGVWKYASDSLSNANLLAAIVPISSANVPETTDPFSSFILSHIPIWAFHDKNDPSVDKHFTTDWINGISSMSPPPIYTETNLNIHNIWNSIYIPNASTNPYYIYDWLLSKTNQR
;
A
#
# COMPACT_ATOMS: atom_id res chain seq x y z
N MET A 1 -3.18 28.33 88.81
CA MET A 1 -4.05 28.75 87.68
C MET A 1 -3.11 29.25 86.58
N LYS A 2 -2.79 28.54 85.48
CA LYS A 2 -3.68 27.94 84.44
C LYS A 2 -4.82 28.92 84.13
N LEU A 3 -5.02 29.45 82.93
CA LEU A 3 -4.89 28.80 81.63
C LEU A 3 -4.96 29.84 80.47
N LEU A 4 -4.09 29.63 79.47
CA LEU A 4 -4.17 29.88 78.03
C LEU A 4 -4.74 31.21 77.46
N ILE A 5 -3.82 31.98 76.86
CA ILE A 5 -4.07 32.85 75.71
C ILE A 5 -3.91 31.98 74.46
N ILE A 6 -4.99 31.77 73.69
CA ILE A 6 -4.97 31.07 72.41
C ILE A 6 -4.63 32.09 71.31
N PHE A 7 -3.40 32.01 70.79
CA PHE A 7 -3.06 32.57 69.48
C PHE A 7 -3.62 31.62 68.41
N SER A 8 -4.68 32.02 67.71
CA SER A 8 -5.10 31.34 66.48
C SER A 8 -4.10 31.67 65.38
N PHE A 9 -3.11 30.80 65.19
CA PHE A 9 -2.36 30.69 63.94
C PHE A 9 -3.36 30.26 62.85
N LEU A 10 -3.71 31.18 61.94
CA LEU A 10 -4.22 30.78 60.62
C LEU A 10 -3.07 30.07 59.89
N TYR A 11 -3.05 28.74 59.97
CA TYR A 11 -2.32 27.92 59.00
C TYR A 11 -3.04 28.10 57.66
N LEU A 12 -2.52 29.00 56.82
CA LEU A 12 -2.72 28.92 55.38
C LEU A 12 -2.06 27.60 54.94
N ILE A 13 -2.85 26.53 54.90
CA ILE A 13 -2.47 25.32 54.20
C ILE A 13 -2.42 25.70 52.73
N ASN A 14 -1.23 26.05 52.24
CA ASN A 14 -0.94 26.02 50.81
C ASN A 14 -1.05 24.55 50.39
N TYR A 15 -2.25 24.13 49.99
CA TYR A 15 -2.40 22.94 49.16
C TYR A 15 -1.76 23.25 47.82
N SER A 16 -0.46 22.98 47.70
CA SER A 16 0.19 22.85 46.42
C SER A 16 -0.43 21.63 45.74
N PHE A 17 -1.48 21.84 44.93
CA PHE A 17 -1.90 20.83 43.97
C PHE A 17 -0.74 20.62 43.00
N SER A 18 -0.03 19.50 43.15
CA SER A 18 1.00 19.10 42.22
C SER A 18 0.33 18.74 40.90
N LEU A 19 0.61 19.49 39.83
CA LEU A 19 0.11 19.25 38.47
C LEU A 19 0.88 18.08 37.84
N THR A 20 0.78 16.91 38.44
CA THR A 20 1.58 15.75 38.01
C THR A 20 0.85 14.99 36.92
N GLN A 21 1.51 14.90 35.77
CA GLN A 21 1.24 13.85 34.79
C GLN A 21 1.51 12.46 35.39
N THR A 22 0.58 11.53 35.21
CA THR A 22 0.70 10.13 35.66
C THR A 22 1.30 9.26 34.57
N THR A 23 1.99 8.21 34.98
CA THR A 23 2.44 7.13 34.08
C THR A 23 1.35 6.09 33.99
N GLU A 24 0.92 5.80 32.77
CA GLU A 24 -0.12 4.83 32.47
C GLU A 24 0.38 3.82 31.43
N SER A 25 -0.29 2.66 31.35
CA SER A 25 -0.01 1.70 30.29
C SER A 25 -1.26 0.93 29.87
N TYR A 26 -1.26 0.39 28.65
CA TYR A 26 -2.25 -0.56 28.17
C TYR A 26 -1.61 -1.65 27.31
N LEU A 27 -2.32 -2.77 27.12
CA LEU A 27 -1.85 -3.86 26.28
C LEU A 27 -2.26 -3.66 24.82
N ARG A 28 -1.30 -3.76 23.92
CA ARG A 28 -1.52 -3.89 22.48
C ARG A 28 -0.98 -5.24 22.02
N GLY A 29 -1.88 -6.21 21.90
CA GLY A 29 -1.49 -7.62 21.78
C GLY A 29 -0.85 -8.09 23.09
N SER A 30 0.37 -8.64 23.02
CA SER A 30 1.15 -9.07 24.19
C SER A 30 2.11 -7.99 24.72
N SER A 31 2.19 -6.82 24.09
CA SER A 31 3.13 -5.76 24.46
C SER A 31 2.44 -4.62 25.21
N SER A 32 3.10 -4.10 26.25
CA SER A 32 2.67 -2.89 26.96
C SER A 32 3.07 -1.64 26.17
N VAL A 33 2.12 -0.73 26.00
CA VAL A 33 2.34 0.64 25.52
C VAL A 33 2.22 1.57 26.72
N TYR A 34 3.28 2.32 26.99
CA TYR A 34 3.35 3.29 28.08
C TYR A 34 3.02 4.69 27.58
N PHE A 35 2.33 5.49 28.39
CA PHE A 35 1.98 6.87 28.05
C PHE A 35 1.92 7.76 29.29
N LEU A 36 2.21 9.05 29.10
CA LEU A 36 1.95 10.08 30.11
C LEU A 36 0.52 10.59 29.97
N GLN A 37 -0.15 10.79 31.10
CA GLN A 37 -1.50 11.34 31.17
C GLN A 37 -1.55 12.54 32.09
N TYR A 38 -2.12 13.64 31.61
CA TYR A 38 -2.51 14.78 32.43
C TYR A 38 -4.01 14.97 32.37
N LEU A 39 -4.63 15.17 33.54
CA LEU A 39 -6.05 15.49 33.67
C LEU A 39 -6.19 16.92 34.21
N PRO A 40 -7.00 17.78 33.59
CA PRO A 40 -7.18 19.15 34.05
C PRO A 40 -7.91 19.18 35.40
N PRO A 41 -7.76 20.24 36.23
CA PRO A 41 -8.35 20.29 37.57
C PRO A 41 -9.87 20.09 37.65
N ASN A 42 -10.59 20.37 36.57
CA ASN A 42 -12.05 20.22 36.48
C ASN A 42 -12.51 18.89 35.85
N TYR A 43 -11.58 17.96 35.58
CA TYR A 43 -11.91 16.65 35.00
C TYR A 43 -12.84 15.86 35.92
N GLY A 44 -13.91 15.28 35.36
CA GLY A 44 -14.89 14.49 36.10
C GLY A 44 -16.03 15.29 36.75
N ASN A 45 -16.03 16.63 36.65
CA ASN A 45 -17.08 17.49 37.21
C ASN A 45 -18.35 17.59 36.33
N GLY A 46 -18.60 16.61 35.46
CA GLY A 46 -19.78 16.54 34.60
C GLY A 46 -19.71 17.30 33.27
N THR A 47 -18.66 18.08 33.03
CA THR A 47 -18.38 18.67 31.70
C THR A 47 -17.30 17.85 30.99
N PRO A 48 -17.58 17.26 29.82
CA PRO A 48 -16.58 16.50 29.05
C PRO A 48 -15.41 17.40 28.64
N ALA A 49 -14.18 16.94 28.84
CA ALA A 49 -12.97 17.71 28.57
C ALA A 49 -12.43 17.43 27.15
N PRO A 50 -11.96 18.45 26.40
CA PRO A 50 -11.24 18.24 25.15
C PRO A 50 -9.91 17.51 25.38
N VAL A 51 -9.39 16.86 24.35
CA VAL A 51 -8.17 16.04 24.44
C VAL A 51 -7.11 16.55 23.48
N ILE A 52 -5.85 16.60 23.95
CA ILE A 52 -4.67 16.69 23.10
C ILE A 52 -3.92 15.36 23.17
N ILE A 53 -3.75 14.71 22.03
CA ILE A 53 -2.78 13.61 21.86
C ILE A 53 -1.48 14.23 21.36
N PHE A 54 -0.40 14.10 22.15
CA PHE A 54 0.93 14.63 21.82
C PHE A 54 1.88 13.51 21.43
N LEU A 55 2.43 13.58 20.22
CA LEU A 55 3.38 12.62 19.67
C LEU A 55 4.81 13.18 19.75
N HIS A 56 5.70 12.45 20.41
CA HIS A 56 7.10 12.84 20.58
C HIS A 56 7.93 12.65 19.30
N GLY A 57 9.16 13.18 19.29
CA GLY A 57 10.13 13.01 18.21
C GLY A 57 10.92 11.69 18.32
N ALA A 58 11.77 11.41 17.33
CA ALA A 58 12.47 10.13 17.24
C ALA A 58 13.30 9.80 18.50
N ASP A 59 13.99 10.80 19.05
CA ASP A 59 14.92 10.63 20.17
C ASP A 59 14.24 10.27 21.50
N GLN A 60 12.93 10.46 21.62
CA GLN A 60 12.17 10.11 22.82
C GLN A 60 11.56 8.69 22.75
N GLY A 61 11.92 7.89 21.74
CA GLY A 61 11.44 6.52 21.59
C GLY A 61 11.80 5.59 22.76
N GLY A 62 10.99 4.56 22.98
CA GLY A 62 11.17 3.59 24.04
C GLY A 62 9.94 2.71 24.29
N ASN A 63 10.10 1.66 25.10
CA ASN A 63 9.04 0.67 25.35
C ASN A 63 8.96 0.23 26.83
N THR A 64 9.58 0.98 27.74
CA THR A 64 9.59 0.68 29.17
C THR A 64 9.02 1.84 29.98
N GLU A 65 8.57 1.56 31.18
CA GLU A 65 8.14 2.61 32.12
C GLU A 65 9.27 3.60 32.44
N SER A 66 10.51 3.11 32.55
CA SER A 66 11.69 3.94 32.78
C SER A 66 12.01 4.86 31.60
N SER A 67 11.92 4.35 30.37
CA SER A 67 12.17 5.15 29.16
C SER A 67 11.10 6.23 28.94
N LEU A 68 9.90 6.09 29.51
CA LEU A 68 8.81 7.06 29.35
C LEU A 68 9.20 8.47 29.79
N GLN A 69 10.17 8.60 30.70
CA GLN A 69 10.68 9.92 31.13
C GLN A 69 11.26 10.73 29.97
N ASN A 70 11.75 10.08 28.90
CA ASN A 70 12.26 10.76 27.71
C ASN A 70 11.19 11.63 27.04
N VAL A 71 9.91 11.24 27.11
CA VAL A 71 8.78 11.99 26.52
C VAL A 71 8.61 13.37 27.17
N LYS A 72 9.14 13.56 28.39
CA LYS A 72 9.09 14.84 29.13
C LYS A 72 10.13 15.85 28.66
N ALA A 73 11.01 15.49 27.75
CA ALA A 73 12.14 16.34 27.35
C ALA A 73 11.72 17.61 26.59
N HIS A 74 10.62 17.56 25.84
CA HIS A 74 10.21 18.63 24.94
C HIS A 74 8.68 18.78 24.84
N GLY A 75 8.23 19.96 24.43
CA GLY A 75 6.82 20.23 24.09
C GLY A 75 5.88 20.16 25.30
N ILE A 76 4.62 19.76 25.07
CA ILE A 76 3.57 19.83 26.11
C ILE A 76 3.92 19.04 27.39
N PRO A 77 4.45 17.80 27.32
CA PRO A 77 4.81 17.04 28.52
C PRO A 77 5.90 17.69 29.37
N GLN A 78 6.80 18.47 28.75
CA GLN A 78 7.80 19.25 29.45
C GLN A 78 7.15 20.38 30.27
N TYR A 79 6.27 21.17 29.67
CA TYR A 79 5.58 22.27 30.38
C TYR A 79 4.72 21.76 31.54
N ILE A 80 4.11 20.58 31.40
CA ILE A 80 3.38 19.92 32.50
C ILE A 80 4.37 19.48 33.59
N ASN A 81 5.47 18.83 33.21
CA ASN A 81 6.51 18.41 34.16
C ASN A 81 7.10 19.58 34.97
N ASP A 82 7.30 20.72 34.29
CA ASP A 82 7.94 21.90 34.85
C ASP A 82 6.94 22.81 35.59
N ASN A 83 5.68 22.37 35.74
CA ASN A 83 4.57 23.11 36.38
C ASN A 83 4.32 24.49 35.76
N THR A 84 4.59 24.65 34.46
CA THR A 84 4.35 25.88 33.69
C THR A 84 3.15 25.76 32.75
N TRP A 85 2.54 24.58 32.67
CA TRP A 85 1.27 24.35 31.98
C TRP A 85 0.11 25.09 32.67
N PRO A 86 -0.63 25.97 31.97
CA PRO A 86 -1.71 26.73 32.58
C PRO A 86 -2.85 25.86 33.09
N ILE A 87 -3.17 25.95 34.38
CA ILE A 87 -4.29 25.23 35.01
C ILE A 87 -5.66 25.60 34.41
N SER A 88 -5.75 26.76 33.75
CA SER A 88 -6.95 27.20 33.05
C SER A 88 -7.18 26.47 31.73
N PHE A 89 -6.19 25.73 31.22
CA PHE A 89 -6.37 24.94 30.00
C PHE A 89 -7.22 23.70 30.28
N PRO A 90 -8.30 23.48 29.51
CA PRO A 90 -9.28 22.44 29.80
C PRO A 90 -8.86 21.06 29.26
N PHE A 91 -7.64 20.89 28.76
CA PHE A 91 -7.25 19.70 28.02
C PHE A 91 -6.87 18.54 28.93
N ILE A 92 -7.38 17.36 28.61
CA ILE A 92 -6.67 16.11 28.88
C ILE A 92 -5.50 16.04 27.92
N VAL A 93 -4.31 15.68 28.40
CA VAL A 93 -3.14 15.48 27.54
C VAL A 93 -2.68 14.03 27.65
N ILE A 94 -2.63 13.33 26.51
CA ILE A 94 -2.11 11.96 26.41
C ILE A 94 -0.87 11.96 25.54
N SER A 95 0.24 11.46 26.07
CA SER A 95 1.53 11.42 25.36
C SER A 95 2.08 10.00 25.33
N PRO A 96 1.72 9.18 24.32
CA PRO A 96 2.23 7.82 24.20
C PRO A 96 3.71 7.79 23.88
N GLN A 97 4.44 6.83 24.46
CA GLN A 97 5.80 6.49 24.01
C GLN A 97 5.73 5.38 22.96
N VAL A 98 6.32 5.65 21.80
CA VAL A 98 6.44 4.69 20.69
C VAL A 98 7.88 4.21 20.62
N TRP A 99 8.06 2.88 20.61
CA TRP A 99 9.37 2.24 20.73
C TRP A 99 10.37 2.65 19.65
N SER A 100 9.90 2.81 18.42
CA SER A 100 10.74 3.18 17.27
C SER A 100 11.12 4.66 17.25
N GLY A 101 10.45 5.50 18.05
CA GLY A 101 10.50 6.95 17.89
C GLY A 101 9.50 7.50 16.84
N TRP A 102 8.90 6.63 16.03
CA TRP A 102 8.06 7.01 14.88
C TRP A 102 6.64 6.50 15.05
N ALA A 103 5.74 7.40 15.47
CA ALA A 103 4.34 7.07 15.69
C ALA A 103 3.62 6.68 14.39
N THR A 104 2.90 5.56 14.43
CA THR A 104 2.10 5.02 13.33
C THR A 104 0.60 5.22 13.58
N ALA A 105 -0.22 5.07 12.54
CA ALA A 105 -1.67 5.19 12.69
C ALA A 105 -2.26 4.22 13.74
N PRO A 106 -1.82 2.95 13.84
CA PRO A 106 -2.20 2.06 14.95
C PRO A 106 -1.83 2.55 16.36
N ASP A 107 -0.74 3.31 16.53
CA ASP A 107 -0.35 3.85 17.84
C ASP A 107 -1.37 4.89 18.30
N VAL A 108 -1.71 5.84 17.43
CA VAL A 108 -2.73 6.86 17.71
C VAL A 108 -4.11 6.23 17.88
N GLN A 109 -4.48 5.25 17.05
CA GLN A 109 -5.75 4.54 17.18
C GLN A 109 -5.85 3.79 18.51
N GLY A 110 -4.75 3.24 19.01
CA GLY A 110 -4.69 2.65 20.35
C GLY A 110 -5.07 3.65 21.44
N ILE A 111 -4.54 4.87 21.37
CA ILE A 111 -4.90 5.94 22.31
C ILE A 111 -6.36 6.36 22.16
N MET A 112 -6.90 6.47 20.95
CA MET A 112 -8.32 6.74 20.73
C MET A 112 -9.21 5.72 21.43
N ASN A 113 -8.84 4.44 21.38
CA ASN A 113 -9.57 3.37 22.06
C ASN A 113 -9.47 3.51 23.59
N ILE A 114 -8.32 3.94 24.12
CA ILE A 114 -8.11 4.16 25.55
C ILE A 114 -8.95 5.34 26.07
N LEU A 115 -9.07 6.42 25.29
CA LEU A 115 -9.95 7.55 25.64
C LEU A 115 -11.39 7.08 25.85
N VAL A 116 -11.92 6.28 24.92
CA VAL A 116 -13.27 5.71 25.03
C VAL A 116 -13.37 4.73 26.19
N ALA A 117 -12.42 3.81 26.33
CA ALA A 117 -12.49 2.73 27.31
C ALA A 117 -12.32 3.19 28.76
N ARG A 118 -11.45 4.17 29.02
CA ARG A 118 -11.10 4.60 30.39
C ARG A 118 -11.81 5.87 30.83
N HIS A 119 -12.14 6.76 29.91
CA HIS A 119 -12.66 8.09 30.25
C HIS A 119 -14.12 8.27 29.84
N GLY A 120 -14.57 7.61 28.76
CA GLY A 120 -15.97 7.55 28.35
C GLY A 120 -16.60 8.93 28.23
N ALA A 121 -17.71 9.15 28.95
CA ALA A 121 -18.47 10.40 28.93
C ALA A 121 -17.71 11.63 29.50
N ASN A 122 -16.54 11.44 30.14
CA ASN A 122 -15.72 12.56 30.65
C ASN A 122 -14.82 13.19 29.56
N VAL A 123 -14.77 12.60 28.36
CA VAL A 123 -14.02 13.12 27.21
C VAL A 123 -14.97 13.68 26.18
N ASP A 124 -14.70 14.90 25.72
CA ASP A 124 -15.34 15.46 24.53
C ASP A 124 -14.70 14.86 23.27
N MET A 125 -15.25 13.74 22.80
CA MET A 125 -14.79 13.09 21.57
C MET A 125 -15.02 13.95 20.32
N SER A 126 -15.78 15.03 20.40
CA SER A 126 -15.88 16.01 19.29
C SER A 126 -14.68 16.95 19.24
N ARG A 127 -13.85 17.00 20.29
CA ARG A 127 -12.69 17.88 20.45
C ARG A 127 -11.43 17.09 20.80
N VAL A 128 -11.10 16.13 19.95
CA VAL A 128 -9.80 15.44 19.99
C VAL A 128 -8.84 16.13 19.04
N TYR A 129 -7.78 16.69 19.57
CA TYR A 129 -6.71 17.33 18.83
C TYR A 129 -5.48 16.42 18.79
N LEU A 130 -4.80 16.39 17.64
CA LEU A 130 -3.57 15.63 17.48
C LEU A 130 -2.42 16.55 17.12
N THR A 131 -1.31 16.39 17.82
CA THR A 131 -0.12 17.19 17.57
C THR A 131 1.15 16.40 17.81
N GLY A 132 2.25 16.81 17.19
CA GLY A 132 3.56 16.25 17.50
C GLY A 132 4.71 17.01 16.86
N LEU A 133 5.91 16.72 17.37
CA LEU A 133 7.17 17.29 16.89
C LEU A 133 7.99 16.27 16.10
N SER A 134 8.71 16.70 15.06
CA SER A 134 9.61 15.85 14.28
C SER A 134 8.92 14.57 13.78
N ALA A 135 9.39 13.39 14.18
CA ALA A 135 8.74 12.10 13.88
C ALA A 135 7.26 12.02 14.35
N GLY A 136 6.90 12.66 15.47
CA GLY A 136 5.51 12.78 15.91
C GLY A 136 4.70 13.78 15.08
N GLY A 137 5.35 14.79 14.51
CA GLY A 137 4.75 15.72 13.57
C GLY A 137 4.30 15.01 12.29
N ILE A 138 5.13 14.10 11.75
CA ILE A 138 4.72 13.28 10.59
C ILE A 138 3.71 12.21 11.01
N GLY A 139 3.84 11.63 12.20
CA GLY A 139 2.89 10.66 12.75
C GLY A 139 1.47 11.21 12.83
N SER A 140 1.34 12.51 13.13
CA SER A 140 0.06 13.22 13.14
C SER A 140 -0.60 13.24 11.75
N LEU A 141 0.18 13.56 10.70
CA LEU A 141 -0.28 13.51 9.31
C LEU A 141 -0.56 12.09 8.85
N LEU A 142 0.27 11.11 9.22
CA LEU A 142 0.11 9.72 8.85
C LEU A 142 -1.17 9.11 9.44
N TYR A 143 -1.51 9.42 10.70
CA TYR A 143 -2.78 9.00 11.27
C TYR A 143 -3.96 9.67 10.56
N ALA A 144 -3.94 11.00 10.42
CA ALA A 144 -5.02 11.72 9.72
C ALA A 144 -5.19 11.22 8.27
N GLY A 145 -4.10 11.01 7.54
CA GLY A 145 -4.12 10.49 6.17
C GLY A 145 -4.38 8.99 6.05
N SER A 146 -4.36 8.22 7.15
CA SER A 146 -4.55 6.76 7.08
C SER A 146 -5.95 6.36 6.59
N SER A 147 -6.97 7.16 6.90
CA SER A 147 -8.34 6.97 6.44
C SER A 147 -9.16 8.26 6.64
N LEU A 148 -10.23 8.41 5.88
CA LEU A 148 -11.19 9.50 6.10
C LEU A 148 -11.80 9.45 7.51
N THR A 149 -12.01 8.25 8.07
CA THR A 149 -12.49 8.08 9.45
C THR A 149 -11.50 8.61 10.48
N ALA A 150 -10.21 8.34 10.31
CA ALA A 150 -9.18 8.89 11.19
C ALA A 150 -9.07 10.41 11.05
N ALA A 151 -9.20 10.96 9.84
CA ALA A 151 -9.24 12.41 9.64
C ALA A 151 -10.48 13.06 10.27
N ASN A 152 -11.64 12.39 10.20
CA ASN A 152 -12.91 12.83 10.77
C ASN A 152 -13.03 12.57 12.28
N SER A 153 -12.15 11.76 12.88
CA SER A 153 -12.15 11.58 14.33
C SER A 153 -11.49 12.77 15.06
N LEU A 154 -10.69 13.56 14.35
CA LEU A 154 -9.94 14.70 14.88
C LEU A 154 -10.68 16.02 14.66
N ALA A 155 -10.59 16.93 15.63
CA ALA A 155 -11.11 18.28 15.52
C ALA A 155 -10.15 19.22 14.78
N ALA A 156 -8.85 19.13 15.06
CA ALA A 156 -7.79 19.86 14.37
C ALA A 156 -6.44 19.16 14.59
N ILE A 157 -5.46 19.44 13.74
CA ILE A 157 -4.07 19.01 13.95
C ILE A 157 -3.08 20.17 13.93
N VAL A 158 -2.07 20.07 14.79
CA VAL A 158 -0.92 20.99 14.82
C VAL A 158 0.34 20.19 14.60
N THR A 159 1.13 20.48 13.56
CA THR A 159 2.37 19.73 13.29
C THR A 159 3.58 20.64 13.42
N VAL A 160 4.62 20.17 14.09
CA VAL A 160 5.83 20.98 14.31
C VAL A 160 7.05 20.25 13.76
N CYS A 161 7.72 20.86 12.78
CA CYS A 161 8.90 20.33 12.10
C CYS A 161 8.74 18.88 11.64
N HIS A 162 7.61 18.54 11.01
CA HIS A 162 7.32 17.15 10.69
C HIS A 162 8.44 16.52 9.83
N ALA A 163 9.13 15.54 10.41
CA ALA A 163 10.25 14.86 9.77
C ALA A 163 9.74 13.56 9.17
N GLY A 164 9.94 13.33 7.87
CA GLY A 164 9.54 12.09 7.21
C GLY A 164 8.56 12.28 6.06
N ASN A 165 8.31 11.18 5.35
CA ASN A 165 7.53 11.19 4.12
C ASN A 165 6.03 11.04 4.38
N PHE A 166 5.24 11.92 3.76
CA PHE A 166 3.78 11.90 3.74
C PHE A 166 3.31 12.47 2.39
N ALA A 167 2.05 12.14 2.04
CA ALA A 167 1.30 12.67 0.91
C ALA A 167 1.48 11.91 -0.42
N ASN A 168 1.25 10.59 -0.38
CA ASN A 168 0.62 9.98 -1.55
C ASN A 168 -0.82 10.50 -1.70
N ASP A 169 -1.35 10.45 -2.91
CA ASP A 169 -2.63 11.08 -3.28
C ASP A 169 -3.78 10.64 -2.40
N GLN A 170 -3.85 9.35 -2.04
CA GLN A 170 -4.92 8.83 -1.21
C GLN A 170 -4.86 9.36 0.23
N GLN A 171 -3.66 9.43 0.82
CA GLN A 171 -3.50 9.97 2.18
C GLN A 171 -3.84 11.47 2.24
N ALA A 172 -3.42 12.22 1.22
CA ALA A 172 -3.74 13.63 1.12
C ALA A 172 -5.24 13.86 0.86
N LEU A 173 -5.87 13.03 0.01
CA LEU A 173 -7.32 13.06 -0.22
C LEU A 173 -8.14 12.75 1.05
N ASN A 174 -7.69 11.81 1.89
CA ASN A 174 -8.36 11.53 3.17
C ASN A 174 -8.39 12.77 4.07
N ILE A 175 -7.27 13.50 4.14
CA ILE A 175 -7.18 14.77 4.88
C ILE A 175 -8.07 15.84 4.23
N VAL A 176 -7.96 16.04 2.92
CA VAL A 176 -8.71 17.07 2.18
C VAL A 176 -10.22 16.86 2.28
N ASN A 177 -10.69 15.65 2.00
CA ASN A 177 -12.12 15.32 2.02
C ASN A 177 -12.73 15.44 3.41
N SER A 178 -11.91 15.29 4.45
CA SER A 178 -12.38 15.50 5.81
C SER A 178 -12.63 16.98 6.09
N HIS A 179 -11.94 17.91 5.42
CA HIS A 179 -11.89 19.35 5.76
C HIS A 179 -11.15 19.64 7.09
N LEU A 180 -10.12 18.85 7.42
CA LEU A 180 -9.42 18.92 8.71
C LEU A 180 -8.66 20.24 8.87
N PRO A 181 -8.92 21.05 9.91
CA PRO A 181 -8.07 22.19 10.21
C PRO A 181 -6.64 21.75 10.52
N ILE A 182 -5.66 22.31 9.79
CA ILE A 182 -4.23 22.02 9.95
C ILE A 182 -3.47 23.32 10.16
N TRP A 183 -2.66 23.36 11.21
CA TRP A 183 -1.63 24.40 11.40
C TRP A 183 -0.26 23.75 11.53
N SER A 184 0.61 23.98 10.54
CA SER A 184 1.98 23.47 10.52
C SER A 184 3.00 24.55 10.81
N PHE A 185 4.03 24.20 11.55
CA PHE A 185 5.16 25.05 11.93
C PHE A 185 6.46 24.41 11.49
N ILE A 186 7.39 25.18 10.93
CA ILE A 186 8.72 24.69 10.56
C ILE A 186 9.77 25.81 10.58
N GLY A 187 11.03 25.49 10.88
CA GLY A 187 12.14 26.44 10.76
C GLY A 187 12.54 26.67 9.30
N SER A 188 12.88 27.90 8.92
CA SER A 188 13.27 28.20 7.53
C SER A 188 14.64 27.61 7.14
N LEU A 189 15.43 27.16 8.12
CA LEU A 189 16.69 26.44 7.93
C LEU A 189 16.56 24.95 8.31
N ASP A 190 15.35 24.47 8.58
CA ASP A 190 15.11 23.05 8.81
C ASP A 190 15.32 22.27 7.52
N SER A 191 16.12 21.19 7.56
CA SER A 191 16.33 20.30 6.42
C SER A 191 15.04 19.66 5.91
N TRP A 192 14.00 19.58 6.74
CA TRP A 192 12.67 19.06 6.39
C TRP A 192 11.71 20.11 5.83
N LEU A 193 12.14 21.37 5.67
CA LEU A 193 11.31 22.44 5.10
C LEU A 193 10.73 22.06 3.73
N THR A 194 11.54 21.41 2.90
CA THR A 194 11.12 20.95 1.56
C THR A 194 9.98 19.94 1.66
N ASP A 195 10.05 18.97 2.58
CA ASP A 195 8.97 18.01 2.84
C ASP A 195 7.71 18.71 3.38
N GLY A 196 7.90 19.70 4.26
CA GLY A 196 6.83 20.59 4.74
C GLY A 196 6.07 21.26 3.62
N LEU A 197 6.79 21.91 2.73
CA LEU A 197 6.24 22.58 1.56
C LEU A 197 5.62 21.57 0.58
N ARG A 198 6.18 20.36 0.43
CA ARG A 198 5.59 19.30 -0.40
C ARG A 198 4.21 18.90 0.10
N VAL A 199 4.06 18.62 1.40
CA VAL A 199 2.76 18.27 2.00
C VAL A 199 1.77 19.42 1.82
N LYS A 200 2.19 20.65 2.14
CA LYS A 200 1.36 21.85 1.96
C LYS A 200 0.86 22.01 0.53
N ASN A 201 1.77 21.98 -0.43
CA ASN A 201 1.44 22.14 -1.84
C ASN A 201 0.55 21.00 -2.34
N LYS A 202 0.75 19.77 -1.86
CA LYS A 202 -0.10 18.64 -2.21
C LYS A 202 -1.53 18.82 -1.70
N LEU A 203 -1.70 19.20 -0.43
CA LEU A 203 -3.02 19.47 0.15
C LEU A 203 -3.72 20.62 -0.60
N ILE A 204 -2.99 21.73 -0.88
CA ILE A 204 -3.52 22.84 -1.68
C ILE A 204 -3.94 22.39 -3.08
N SER A 205 -3.11 21.60 -3.77
CA SER A 205 -3.38 21.14 -5.14
C SER A 205 -4.63 20.25 -5.24
N LEU A 206 -5.02 19.61 -4.14
CA LEU A 206 -6.19 18.75 -4.03
C LEU A 206 -7.43 19.51 -3.54
N GLY A 207 -7.34 20.81 -3.29
CA GLY A 207 -8.47 21.64 -2.88
C GLY A 207 -8.74 21.67 -1.37
N MET A 208 -7.70 21.58 -0.54
CA MET A 208 -7.81 21.66 0.92
C MET A 208 -8.64 22.86 1.39
N THR A 209 -9.71 22.59 2.13
CA THR A 209 -10.59 23.59 2.74
C THR A 209 -10.94 23.19 4.19
N PRO A 210 -10.77 24.07 5.21
CA PRO A 210 -10.09 25.35 5.12
C PRO A 210 -8.61 25.16 4.73
N PRO A 211 -7.98 26.15 4.07
CA PRO A 211 -6.57 26.05 3.72
C PRO A 211 -5.70 25.78 4.95
N GLN A 212 -4.68 24.93 4.78
CA GLN A 212 -3.68 24.71 5.82
C GLN A 212 -2.97 26.03 6.15
N ILE A 213 -2.87 26.34 7.44
CA ILE A 213 -2.00 27.41 7.93
C ILE A 213 -0.59 26.84 8.00
N PHE A 214 0.38 27.53 7.39
CA PHE A 214 1.77 27.09 7.36
C PHE A 214 2.66 28.25 7.80
N THR A 215 3.27 28.11 8.98
CA THR A 215 4.07 29.14 9.63
C THR A 215 5.53 28.73 9.62
N GLU A 216 6.35 29.57 8.99
CA GLU A 216 7.79 29.40 8.94
C GLU A 216 8.46 30.31 9.97
N TYR A 217 9.37 29.77 10.78
CA TYR A 217 10.22 30.55 11.68
C TYR A 217 11.50 30.98 10.97
N PRO A 218 11.70 32.27 10.66
CA PRO A 218 12.86 32.73 9.92
C PRO A 218 14.17 32.49 10.69
N GLY A 219 15.17 31.92 10.01
CA GLY A 219 16.52 31.72 10.53
C GLY A 219 16.67 30.59 11.54
N LEU A 220 15.61 29.82 11.83
CA LEU A 220 15.67 28.71 12.79
C LEU A 220 15.71 27.35 12.10
N GLY A 221 16.41 26.40 12.72
CA GLY A 221 16.56 25.01 12.26
C GLY A 221 15.45 24.08 12.79
N HIS A 222 15.78 22.80 12.99
CA HIS A 222 14.80 21.74 13.28
C HIS A 222 14.07 21.88 14.63
N SER A 223 14.71 22.47 15.65
CA SER A 223 14.23 22.42 17.04
C SER A 223 13.39 23.64 17.47
N ILE A 224 12.31 23.93 16.75
CA ILE A 224 11.39 25.06 17.09
C ILE A 224 10.22 24.68 18.00
N TRP A 225 10.14 23.42 18.44
CA TRP A 225 8.96 22.90 19.14
C TRP A 225 8.73 23.53 20.51
N ASP A 226 9.77 23.78 21.30
CA ASP A 226 9.57 24.31 22.66
C ASP A 226 8.95 25.72 22.62
N GLN A 227 9.43 26.60 21.74
CA GLN A 227 8.78 27.90 21.54
C GLN A 227 7.39 27.80 20.90
N THR A 228 7.14 26.82 20.02
CA THR A 228 5.83 26.65 19.36
C THR A 228 4.77 26.15 20.34
N TYR A 229 5.14 25.23 21.24
CA TYR A 229 4.28 24.71 22.29
C TYR A 229 4.27 25.57 23.56
N ASN A 230 5.01 26.68 23.61
CA ASN A 230 5.03 27.54 24.78
C ASN A 230 3.62 28.07 25.10
N PRO A 231 3.01 27.71 26.26
CA PRO A 231 1.65 28.11 26.58
C PRO A 231 1.57 29.52 27.20
N LEU A 232 2.72 30.17 27.42
CA LEU A 232 2.81 31.47 28.09
C LEU A 232 2.43 32.63 27.13
N PRO A 233 1.96 33.78 27.66
CA PRO A 233 1.46 34.89 26.85
C PRO A 233 2.46 35.52 25.88
N ASN A 234 3.75 35.21 26.01
CA ASN A 234 4.81 35.71 25.13
C ASN A 234 4.96 34.90 23.83
N ASN A 235 4.26 33.76 23.69
CA ASN A 235 4.21 33.03 22.43
C ASN A 235 3.26 33.75 21.45
N PRO A 236 3.75 34.23 20.28
CA PRO A 236 2.89 34.87 19.29
C PRO A 236 1.89 33.90 18.62
N TYR A 237 2.08 32.58 18.79
CA TYR A 237 1.24 31.55 18.20
C TYR A 237 0.42 30.83 19.28
N ASN A 238 -0.81 31.28 19.48
CA ASN A 238 -1.72 30.66 20.43
C ASN A 238 -2.45 29.43 19.81
N ILE A 239 -1.70 28.34 19.65
CA ILE A 239 -2.21 27.08 19.08
C ILE A 239 -3.34 26.47 19.91
N TYR A 240 -3.37 26.72 21.22
CA TYR A 240 -4.37 26.16 22.14
C TYR A 240 -5.74 26.80 21.95
N SER A 241 -5.80 28.14 21.93
CA SER A 241 -7.03 28.86 21.60
C SER A 241 -7.44 28.65 20.14
N TRP A 242 -6.50 28.39 19.24
CA TRP A 242 -6.83 28.01 17.87
C TRP A 242 -7.50 26.62 17.80
N MET A 243 -6.92 25.60 18.44
CA MET A 243 -7.52 24.25 18.49
C MET A 243 -8.94 24.29 19.06
N LEU A 244 -9.18 25.03 20.14
CA LEU A 244 -10.50 25.15 20.79
C LEU A 244 -11.62 25.74 19.91
N GLN A 245 -11.29 26.33 18.76
CA GLN A 245 -12.29 26.81 17.80
C GLN A 245 -12.93 25.68 17.00
N PHE A 246 -12.33 24.49 16.99
CA PHE A 246 -12.73 23.39 16.11
C PHE A 246 -13.35 22.23 16.88
N THR A 247 -14.32 21.61 16.23
CA THR A 247 -14.83 20.28 16.54
C THR A 247 -14.71 19.39 15.30
N ASN A 248 -14.78 18.08 15.48
CA ASN A 248 -14.76 17.11 14.38
C ASN A 248 -16.08 17.04 13.61
N VAL A 249 -17.09 17.81 14.03
CA VAL A 249 -18.33 18.04 13.29
C VAL A 249 -18.15 19.31 12.47
N ARG A 250 -17.76 19.15 11.21
CA ARG A 250 -17.43 20.26 10.31
C ARG A 250 -18.67 20.63 9.49
N SER A 251 -19.15 21.86 9.64
CA SER A 251 -20.25 22.36 8.81
C SER A 251 -19.77 22.51 7.37
N SER A 252 -20.51 21.97 6.41
CA SER A 252 -20.34 22.32 4.99
C SER A 252 -20.68 23.81 4.84
N SER A 253 -19.66 24.66 4.69
CA SER A 253 -19.88 26.07 4.42
C SER A 253 -20.39 26.23 2.98
N THR A 254 -21.71 26.30 2.80
CA THR A 254 -22.28 27.11 1.73
C THR A 254 -22.29 28.56 2.16
N THR A 255 -21.89 29.41 1.22
CA THR A 255 -21.77 30.86 1.30
C THR A 255 -22.99 31.54 1.90
N SER A 256 -22.76 32.58 2.70
CA SER A 256 -23.77 33.38 3.38
C SER A 256 -24.79 34.03 2.45
N ALA A 257 -26.07 33.96 2.81
CA ALA A 257 -27.08 34.98 2.54
C ALA A 257 -28.05 35.05 3.72
N ALA A 258 -28.36 36.28 4.15
CA ALA A 258 -29.14 36.59 5.34
C ALA A 258 -30.67 36.54 5.10
N SER A 259 -31.40 36.40 6.22
CA SER A 259 -32.85 36.66 6.42
C SER A 259 -33.80 35.60 5.80
N THR A 260 -34.87 35.09 6.44
CA THR A 260 -35.79 35.61 7.47
C THR A 260 -36.58 34.46 8.11
N THR A 261 -37.07 34.72 9.32
CA THR A 261 -38.07 34.03 10.16
C THR A 261 -39.24 33.33 9.43
N SER A 262 -39.64 32.15 9.92
CA SER A 262 -41.00 31.91 10.47
C SER A 262 -41.21 30.46 10.92
N THR A 263 -41.69 30.32 12.15
CA THR A 263 -42.32 29.13 12.77
C THR A 263 -43.64 28.74 12.10
N THR A 264 -43.93 27.44 12.00
CA THR A 264 -45.21 26.85 12.43
C THR A 264 -45.21 25.31 12.45
N SER A 265 -45.85 24.81 13.49
CA SER A 265 -46.19 23.45 13.91
C SER A 265 -47.35 22.82 13.13
N ALA A 266 -47.39 21.48 13.04
CA ALA A 266 -48.60 20.66 13.31
C ALA A 266 -48.30 19.15 13.34
N ALA A 267 -48.89 18.48 14.32
CA ALA A 267 -48.92 17.03 14.51
C ALA A 267 -49.99 16.35 13.63
N VAL A 268 -49.96 15.00 13.56
CA VAL A 268 -51.07 14.06 13.91
C VAL A 268 -50.81 12.67 13.31
N SER A 269 -50.96 11.64 14.15
CA SER A 269 -51.00 10.21 13.82
C SER A 269 -52.36 9.78 13.24
N THR A 270 -52.43 8.68 12.48
CA THR A 270 -53.13 7.41 12.87
C THR A 270 -53.37 6.46 11.68
N THR A 271 -53.31 5.16 12.02
CA THR A 271 -54.08 3.99 11.48
C THR A 271 -53.75 3.38 10.11
N GLY A 272 -53.42 2.07 10.14
CA GLY A 272 -53.44 1.14 9.00
C GLY A 272 -54.87 0.67 8.63
N PRO A 273 -55.03 -0.22 7.62
CA PRO A 273 -55.07 -1.66 7.92
C PRO A 273 -54.51 -2.61 6.83
N THR A 274 -54.31 -3.86 7.26
CA THR A 274 -54.32 -5.19 6.59
C THR A 274 -55.20 -5.31 5.32
N THR A 275 -55.00 -6.21 4.32
CA THR A 275 -54.84 -7.68 4.36
C THR A 275 -54.59 -8.28 2.93
N THR A 276 -54.05 -9.51 2.91
CA THR A 276 -54.30 -10.67 2.01
C THR A 276 -53.70 -10.85 0.60
N THR A 277 -53.20 -12.09 0.47
CA THR A 277 -52.60 -12.90 -0.60
C THR A 277 -53.52 -13.27 -1.77
N ALA A 278 -52.95 -13.40 -2.97
CA ALA A 278 -53.35 -14.41 -3.97
C ALA A 278 -52.20 -14.73 -4.95
N THR A 279 -51.98 -16.02 -5.18
CA THR A 279 -51.03 -16.66 -6.11
C THR A 279 -51.54 -16.58 -7.56
N PRO A 280 -50.65 -16.72 -8.57
CA PRO A 280 -51.01 -17.54 -9.72
C PRO A 280 -49.97 -18.61 -10.07
N THR A 281 -50.50 -19.76 -10.45
CA THR A 281 -49.85 -21.01 -10.88
C THR A 281 -49.44 -20.93 -12.36
N THR A 282 -48.31 -21.54 -12.75
CA THR A 282 -48.09 -22.01 -14.14
C THR A 282 -47.24 -23.28 -14.19
N THR A 283 -47.95 -24.37 -14.49
CA THR A 283 -47.69 -25.47 -15.44
C THR A 283 -46.26 -25.95 -15.72
N THR A 284 -46.02 -27.19 -15.30
CA THR A 284 -44.94 -28.09 -15.72
C THR A 284 -45.05 -28.52 -17.18
N THR A 285 -43.94 -28.50 -17.90
CA THR A 285 -43.68 -29.35 -19.08
C THR A 285 -42.36 -30.07 -18.85
N SER A 286 -42.39 -31.41 -18.95
CA SER A 286 -41.26 -32.30 -18.78
C SER A 286 -40.74 -32.81 -20.13
N SER A 287 -39.42 -32.72 -20.32
CA SER A 287 -38.56 -33.59 -21.17
C SER A 287 -37.13 -33.07 -20.99
N SER A 288 -36.02 -33.81 -20.97
CA SER A 288 -35.71 -35.23 -21.09
C SER A 288 -34.29 -35.46 -20.51
N THR A 289 -34.05 -36.65 -19.96
CA THR A 289 -32.76 -37.34 -19.73
C THR A 289 -31.47 -36.53 -19.58
N THR A 290 -30.93 -36.48 -18.35
CA THR A 290 -29.50 -36.23 -18.12
C THR A 290 -28.90 -37.40 -17.34
N GLY A 291 -27.98 -38.13 -17.98
CA GLY A 291 -27.04 -38.97 -17.27
C GLY A 291 -26.26 -38.13 -16.26
N THR A 292 -25.99 -38.70 -15.09
CA THR A 292 -25.29 -38.03 -14.00
C THR A 292 -23.89 -37.60 -14.46
N VAL A 293 -23.63 -36.29 -14.50
CA VAL A 293 -22.32 -35.75 -14.83
C VAL A 293 -21.33 -36.20 -13.74
N ALA A 294 -20.19 -36.78 -14.15
CA ALA A 294 -19.17 -37.28 -13.22
C ALA A 294 -18.55 -36.14 -12.40
N PHE A 295 -18.07 -36.42 -11.19
CA PHE A 295 -17.35 -35.42 -10.39
C PHE A 295 -15.98 -35.10 -11.01
N GLY A 296 -15.53 -33.84 -10.89
CA GLY A 296 -14.25 -33.37 -11.40
C GLY A 296 -13.02 -33.87 -10.61
N THR A 297 -11.82 -33.45 -11.03
CA THR A 297 -10.57 -33.72 -10.31
C THR A 297 -10.25 -32.58 -9.35
N PHE A 298 -9.85 -32.88 -8.12
CA PHE A 298 -9.40 -31.90 -7.13
C PHE A 298 -7.99 -32.22 -6.66
N THR A 299 -7.01 -31.39 -7.03
CA THR A 299 -5.59 -31.70 -6.83
C THR A 299 -4.80 -30.52 -6.28
N LYS A 300 -3.75 -30.82 -5.50
CA LYS A 300 -2.75 -29.82 -5.09
C LYS A 300 -1.81 -29.55 -6.26
N LYS A 301 -1.47 -28.29 -6.47
CA LYS A 301 -0.48 -27.83 -7.43
C LYS A 301 0.52 -26.93 -6.71
N SER A 302 1.76 -26.92 -7.20
CA SER A 302 2.81 -26.03 -6.74
C SER A 302 3.17 -25.06 -7.86
N ARG A 303 3.34 -23.79 -7.50
CA ARG A 303 3.86 -22.71 -8.32
C ARG A 303 5.12 -22.17 -7.66
N PRO A 304 6.01 -21.45 -8.37
CA PRO A 304 7.27 -20.97 -7.81
C PRO A 304 7.13 -20.12 -6.53
N SER A 305 6.02 -19.38 -6.39
CA SER A 305 5.80 -18.41 -5.31
C SER A 305 4.60 -18.73 -4.40
N TYR A 306 3.83 -19.80 -4.69
CA TYR A 306 2.68 -20.22 -3.90
C TYR A 306 2.25 -21.66 -4.25
N GLY A 307 1.45 -22.27 -3.40
CA GLY A 307 0.73 -23.51 -3.72
C GLY A 307 -0.75 -23.21 -3.95
N LEU A 308 -1.46 -24.12 -4.61
CA LEU A 308 -2.91 -24.01 -4.75
C LEU A 308 -3.61 -25.36 -4.74
N TRP A 309 -4.90 -25.33 -4.41
CA TRP A 309 -5.84 -26.36 -4.82
C TRP A 309 -6.49 -26.00 -6.16
N GLU A 310 -6.55 -26.97 -7.05
CA GLU A 310 -7.14 -26.88 -8.38
C GLU A 310 -8.28 -27.88 -8.51
N TYR A 311 -9.48 -27.41 -8.83
CA TYR A 311 -10.61 -28.25 -9.22
C TYR A 311 -10.93 -28.09 -10.70
N ILE A 312 -10.85 -29.18 -11.48
CA ILE A 312 -11.24 -29.21 -12.89
C ILE A 312 -12.53 -30.05 -13.03
N PRO A 313 -13.65 -29.48 -13.49
CA PRO A 313 -14.88 -30.25 -13.70
C PRO A 313 -14.72 -31.25 -14.85
N SER A 314 -15.46 -32.35 -14.77
CA SER A 314 -15.36 -33.49 -15.71
C SER A 314 -15.87 -33.20 -17.12
N PHE A 315 -16.55 -32.06 -17.31
CA PHE A 315 -17.13 -31.61 -18.57
C PHE A 315 -16.76 -30.15 -18.78
N SER A 316 -16.58 -29.76 -20.04
CA SER A 316 -16.25 -28.40 -20.44
C SER A 316 -17.17 -27.94 -21.56
N ASN A 317 -17.32 -26.62 -21.72
CA ASN A 317 -18.01 -26.05 -22.88
C ASN A 317 -16.93 -25.56 -23.86
N ASN A 318 -16.80 -26.20 -25.02
CA ASN A 318 -15.73 -25.91 -26.00
C ASN A 318 -14.31 -25.93 -25.42
N ASN A 319 -14.01 -26.83 -24.46
CA ASN A 319 -12.70 -26.93 -23.78
C ASN A 319 -12.29 -25.68 -22.99
N LYS A 320 -13.24 -24.78 -22.69
CA LYS A 320 -13.02 -23.60 -21.86
C LYS A 320 -13.93 -23.61 -20.63
N TYR A 321 -13.39 -23.19 -19.49
CA TYR A 321 -14.10 -23.17 -18.20
C TYR A 321 -14.30 -21.73 -17.70
N PRO A 322 -15.50 -21.35 -17.27
CA PRO A 322 -15.65 -20.24 -16.32
C PRO A 322 -14.78 -20.52 -15.08
N VAL A 323 -14.01 -19.54 -14.61
CA VAL A 323 -13.06 -19.74 -13.52
C VAL A 323 -13.44 -18.96 -12.28
N ILE A 324 -13.36 -19.60 -11.11
CA ILE A 324 -13.46 -18.93 -9.79
C ILE A 324 -12.07 -18.96 -9.15
N VAL A 325 -11.51 -17.78 -8.89
CA VAL A 325 -10.34 -17.62 -8.02
C VAL A 325 -10.83 -17.39 -6.59
N PHE A 326 -10.57 -18.35 -5.71
CA PHE A 326 -10.95 -18.30 -4.29
C PHE A 326 -9.77 -17.85 -3.43
N LEU A 327 -9.92 -16.71 -2.75
CA LEU A 327 -8.93 -16.16 -1.83
C LEU A 327 -9.33 -16.46 -0.38
N HIS A 328 -8.51 -17.24 0.32
CA HIS A 328 -8.78 -17.71 1.68
C HIS A 328 -8.62 -16.63 2.76
N GLY A 329 -9.18 -16.88 3.95
CA GLY A 329 -9.07 -16.00 5.12
C GLY A 329 -7.80 -16.24 5.95
N PHE A 330 -7.71 -15.66 7.15
CA PHE A 330 -6.55 -15.87 8.04
C PHE A 330 -6.36 -17.35 8.43
N ASP A 331 -7.46 -18.09 8.52
CA ASP A 331 -7.57 -19.48 8.94
C ASP A 331 -6.78 -20.45 8.05
N ALA A 332 -6.61 -20.11 6.77
CA ALA A 332 -5.89 -20.94 5.81
C ALA A 332 -4.54 -20.37 5.37
N TYR A 333 -3.96 -19.48 6.18
CA TYR A 333 -2.62 -18.92 5.98
C TYR A 333 -1.54 -20.01 5.93
N GLY A 334 -0.63 -19.89 4.97
CA GLY A 334 0.43 -20.88 4.81
C GLY A 334 1.38 -20.61 3.65
N THR A 335 2.45 -21.39 3.62
CA THR A 335 3.56 -21.24 2.66
C THR A 335 3.24 -21.79 1.26
N GLY A 336 2.09 -22.44 1.07
CA GLY A 336 1.80 -23.19 -0.15
C GLY A 336 2.44 -24.58 -0.20
N SER A 337 3.06 -25.03 0.89
CA SER A 337 3.56 -26.40 1.04
C SER A 337 2.40 -27.41 0.99
N THR A 338 2.69 -28.66 0.61
CA THR A 338 1.66 -29.71 0.54
C THR A 338 0.92 -29.90 1.86
N THR A 339 1.59 -29.72 3.00
CA THR A 339 0.97 -29.78 4.33
C THR A 339 0.12 -28.55 4.63
N ASP A 340 0.60 -27.34 4.31
CA ASP A 340 -0.16 -26.12 4.56
C ASP A 340 -1.41 -26.03 3.69
N LEU A 341 -1.36 -26.55 2.45
CA LEU A 341 -2.48 -26.48 1.50
C LEU A 341 -3.75 -27.16 2.03
N ASP A 342 -3.65 -28.13 2.94
CA ASP A 342 -4.85 -28.76 3.50
C ASP A 342 -5.72 -27.79 4.29
N LYS A 343 -5.14 -26.72 4.84
CA LYS A 343 -5.88 -25.67 5.58
C LYS A 343 -6.94 -24.99 4.71
N ILE A 344 -6.69 -24.82 3.41
CA ILE A 344 -7.64 -24.20 2.46
C ILE A 344 -8.95 -24.98 2.37
N THR A 345 -8.89 -26.30 2.54
CA THR A 345 -10.04 -27.19 2.36
C THR A 345 -10.87 -27.42 3.62
N THR A 346 -10.58 -26.69 4.69
CA THR A 346 -11.24 -26.88 5.99
C THR A 346 -12.57 -26.13 6.09
N GLN A 347 -12.80 -25.11 5.26
CA GLN A 347 -14.00 -24.26 5.28
C GLN A 347 -14.36 -23.76 3.86
N SER A 348 -15.56 -23.17 3.74
CA SER A 348 -16.01 -22.41 2.56
C SER A 348 -15.99 -23.22 1.25
N LEU A 349 -15.81 -22.55 0.11
CA LEU A 349 -15.92 -23.18 -1.22
C LEU A 349 -15.03 -24.43 -1.36
N PRO A 350 -13.71 -24.41 -1.04
CA PRO A 350 -12.86 -25.58 -1.24
C PRO A 350 -13.27 -26.79 -0.36
N LYS A 351 -13.87 -26.56 0.82
CA LYS A 351 -14.44 -27.64 1.63
C LYS A 351 -15.57 -28.36 0.91
N LEU A 352 -16.45 -27.64 0.22
CA LEU A 352 -17.59 -28.25 -0.50
C LEU A 352 -17.12 -29.21 -1.60
N ILE A 353 -16.00 -28.87 -2.26
CA ILE A 353 -15.37 -29.73 -3.27
C ILE A 353 -14.72 -30.94 -2.60
N LYS A 354 -13.96 -30.73 -1.53
CA LYS A 354 -13.31 -31.82 -0.77
C LYS A 354 -14.32 -32.83 -0.22
N ASP A 355 -15.44 -32.35 0.32
CA ASP A 355 -16.49 -33.16 0.92
C ASP A 355 -17.44 -33.76 -0.14
N GLN A 356 -17.21 -33.49 -1.44
CA GLN A 356 -18.04 -33.94 -2.57
C GLN A 356 -19.52 -33.49 -2.47
N VAL A 357 -19.77 -32.36 -1.80
CA VAL A 357 -21.09 -31.70 -1.75
C VAL A 357 -21.25 -30.72 -2.92
N TRP A 358 -20.14 -30.33 -3.57
CA TRP A 358 -20.14 -29.50 -4.77
C TRP A 358 -20.91 -30.16 -5.94
N PRO A 359 -21.93 -29.51 -6.52
CA PRO A 359 -22.68 -30.07 -7.64
C PRO A 359 -21.79 -30.37 -8.85
N SER A 360 -21.81 -31.60 -9.34
CA SER A 360 -21.07 -32.00 -10.54
C SER A 360 -21.58 -31.34 -11.82
N SER A 361 -22.74 -30.68 -11.78
CA SER A 361 -23.28 -29.87 -12.88
C SER A 361 -22.73 -28.44 -12.93
N TYR A 362 -21.96 -27.99 -11.93
CA TYR A 362 -21.35 -26.68 -11.94
C TYR A 362 -20.10 -26.65 -12.85
N PRO A 363 -20.04 -25.73 -13.84
CA PRO A 363 -19.01 -25.76 -14.89
C PRO A 363 -17.68 -25.09 -14.46
N PHE A 364 -17.51 -24.72 -13.19
CA PHE A 364 -16.40 -23.86 -12.77
C PHE A 364 -15.09 -24.63 -12.60
N LEU A 365 -14.03 -24.14 -13.24
CA LEU A 365 -12.67 -24.34 -12.76
C LEU A 365 -12.51 -23.54 -11.47
N VAL A 366 -12.05 -24.17 -10.39
CA VAL A 366 -11.79 -23.45 -9.12
C VAL A 366 -10.30 -23.48 -8.82
N LEU A 367 -9.74 -22.28 -8.66
CA LEU A 367 -8.33 -22.07 -8.30
C LEU A 367 -8.29 -21.43 -6.91
N ALA A 368 -7.78 -22.16 -5.93
CA ALA A 368 -7.68 -21.71 -4.54
C ALA A 368 -6.20 -21.63 -4.13
N PRO A 369 -5.49 -20.53 -4.46
CA PRO A 369 -4.11 -20.32 -4.05
C PRO A 369 -3.99 -20.12 -2.54
N GLN A 370 -2.79 -20.39 -1.99
CA GLN A 370 -2.42 -20.08 -0.61
C GLN A 370 -1.44 -18.92 -0.55
N THR A 371 -1.60 -18.04 0.42
CA THR A 371 -0.63 -16.99 0.71
C THR A 371 -0.13 -17.05 2.15
N ASN A 372 1.15 -16.68 2.31
CA ASN A 372 1.80 -16.35 3.57
C ASN A 372 1.97 -14.83 3.72
N GLN A 373 1.17 -14.02 3.01
CA GLN A 373 1.14 -12.58 3.16
C GLN A 373 -0.19 -12.17 3.76
N GLY A 374 -0.14 -11.68 4.99
CA GLY A 374 -1.29 -11.54 5.88
C GLY A 374 -2.53 -10.96 5.24
N ASN A 375 -2.40 -9.93 4.42
CA ASN A 375 -3.55 -9.26 3.82
C ASN A 375 -3.70 -9.52 2.32
N TRP A 376 -3.09 -10.61 1.82
CA TRP A 376 -2.97 -10.86 0.38
C TRP A 376 -2.27 -9.69 -0.34
N ASP A 377 -1.13 -9.23 0.18
CA ASP A 377 -0.32 -8.17 -0.45
C ASP A 377 0.22 -8.60 -1.83
N ASN A 378 0.31 -9.91 -2.07
CA ASN A 378 0.65 -10.53 -3.36
C ASN A 378 -0.57 -10.98 -4.20
N SER A 379 -1.81 -10.66 -3.82
CA SER A 379 -3.04 -11.08 -4.55
C SER A 379 -2.96 -10.83 -6.05
N VAL A 380 -2.48 -9.64 -6.42
CA VAL A 380 -2.31 -9.24 -7.82
C VAL A 380 -1.34 -10.15 -8.57
N ALA A 381 -0.15 -10.38 -8.03
CA ALA A 381 0.86 -11.22 -8.66
C ALA A 381 0.39 -12.69 -8.78
N VAL A 382 -0.29 -13.20 -7.75
CA VAL A 382 -0.88 -14.54 -7.76
C VAL A 382 -1.97 -14.63 -8.83
N PHE A 383 -2.89 -13.66 -8.90
CA PHE A 383 -3.96 -13.65 -9.89
C PHE A 383 -3.42 -13.62 -11.32
N ASP A 384 -2.45 -12.74 -11.61
CA ASP A 384 -1.87 -12.65 -12.95
C ASP A 384 -1.16 -13.93 -13.37
N ASP A 385 -0.42 -14.56 -12.45
CA ASP A 385 0.23 -15.85 -12.70
C ASP A 385 -0.82 -16.93 -13.01
N LEU A 386 -1.92 -17.00 -12.26
CA LEU A 386 -3.02 -17.91 -12.57
C LEU A 386 -3.61 -17.62 -13.95
N MET A 387 -3.91 -16.37 -14.27
CA MET A 387 -4.50 -16.01 -15.57
C MET A 387 -3.56 -16.36 -16.73
N LEU A 388 -2.25 -16.15 -16.57
CA LEU A 388 -1.26 -16.51 -17.57
C LEU A 388 -1.23 -18.03 -17.80
N ASN A 389 -1.19 -18.82 -16.74
CA ASN A 389 -0.94 -20.26 -16.82
C ASN A 389 -2.19 -21.09 -17.13
N TYR A 390 -3.36 -20.56 -16.84
CA TYR A 390 -4.65 -21.19 -17.16
C TYR A 390 -5.32 -20.62 -18.41
N SER A 391 -4.72 -19.63 -19.07
CA SER A 391 -5.23 -18.95 -20.28
C SER A 391 -5.70 -19.91 -21.38
N SER A 392 -5.05 -21.06 -21.53
CA SER A 392 -5.37 -22.07 -22.55
C SER A 392 -6.67 -22.84 -22.27
N ILE A 393 -7.16 -22.87 -21.03
CA ILE A 393 -8.35 -23.63 -20.64
C ILE A 393 -9.46 -22.79 -19.99
N ILE A 394 -9.24 -21.51 -19.69
CA ILE A 394 -10.30 -20.64 -19.14
C ILE A 394 -11.06 -19.90 -20.24
N ASP A 395 -12.36 -19.71 -19.99
CA ASP A 395 -13.17 -18.70 -20.66
C ASP A 395 -12.76 -17.33 -20.09
N THR A 396 -11.97 -16.58 -20.86
CA THR A 396 -11.42 -15.28 -20.45
C THR A 396 -12.49 -14.20 -20.29
N THR A 397 -13.72 -14.46 -20.72
CA THR A 397 -14.87 -13.57 -20.47
C THR A 397 -15.57 -13.85 -19.16
N ARG A 398 -15.26 -14.99 -18.49
CA ARG A 398 -15.90 -15.46 -17.26
C ARG A 398 -14.88 -15.77 -16.18
N ILE A 399 -14.15 -14.73 -15.79
CA ILE A 399 -13.22 -14.77 -14.66
C ILE A 399 -13.92 -14.19 -13.44
N TYR A 400 -14.15 -15.01 -12.42
CA TYR A 400 -14.80 -14.62 -11.19
C TYR A 400 -13.82 -14.66 -10.02
N VAL A 401 -13.96 -13.73 -9.09
CA VAL A 401 -13.14 -13.68 -7.88
C VAL A 401 -14.04 -13.71 -6.66
N THR A 402 -13.68 -14.53 -5.68
CA THR A 402 -14.37 -14.55 -4.40
C THR A 402 -13.38 -14.70 -3.26
N GLY A 403 -13.66 -14.08 -2.11
CA GLY A 403 -12.79 -14.19 -0.96
C GLY A 403 -13.50 -14.04 0.37
N GLN A 404 -12.89 -14.56 1.43
CA GLN A 404 -13.38 -14.43 2.80
C GLN A 404 -12.38 -13.69 3.68
N GLY A 405 -12.84 -12.75 4.51
CA GLY A 405 -11.96 -12.03 5.45
C GLY A 405 -10.76 -11.42 4.73
N ARG A 406 -9.55 -11.94 5.02
CA ARG A 406 -8.29 -11.46 4.42
C ARG A 406 -8.29 -11.68 2.91
N GLY A 407 -8.94 -12.73 2.44
CA GLY A 407 -9.14 -12.97 1.02
C GLY A 407 -10.15 -12.02 0.37
N ALA A 408 -11.14 -11.49 1.11
CA ALA A 408 -12.01 -10.43 0.60
C ALA A 408 -11.20 -9.12 0.41
N VAL A 409 -10.25 -8.84 1.31
CA VAL A 409 -9.25 -7.78 1.13
C VAL A 409 -8.31 -8.05 -0.06
N GLY A 410 -7.87 -9.30 -0.26
CA GLY A 410 -7.16 -9.68 -1.48
C GLY A 410 -7.97 -9.46 -2.75
N ALA A 411 -9.27 -9.77 -2.72
CA ALA A 411 -10.16 -9.65 -3.87
C ALA A 411 -10.36 -8.20 -4.28
N GLN A 412 -10.58 -7.28 -3.32
CA GLN A 412 -10.74 -5.86 -3.63
C GLN A 412 -9.45 -5.24 -4.19
N ARG A 413 -8.27 -5.72 -3.77
CA ARG A 413 -6.97 -5.27 -4.29
C ARG A 413 -6.73 -5.62 -5.75
N LEU A 414 -7.39 -6.61 -6.32
CA LEU A 414 -7.27 -6.88 -7.75
C LEU A 414 -7.75 -5.70 -8.61
N PHE A 415 -8.62 -4.86 -8.06
CA PHE A 415 -9.17 -3.68 -8.73
C PHE A 415 -8.35 -2.42 -8.50
N SER A 416 -7.12 -2.55 -8.00
CA SER A 416 -6.25 -1.39 -7.83
C SER A 416 -5.96 -0.66 -9.16
N THR A 417 -5.96 -1.39 -10.30
CA THR A 417 -5.92 -0.84 -11.68
C THR A 417 -7.23 -1.15 -12.43
N SER A 418 -7.55 -0.34 -13.45
CA SER A 418 -8.61 -0.64 -14.43
C SER A 418 -8.36 -1.89 -15.27
N THR A 419 -7.11 -2.33 -15.48
CA THR A 419 -6.77 -3.49 -16.32
C THR A 419 -7.47 -4.77 -15.85
N ARG A 420 -7.39 -5.13 -14.57
CA ARG A 420 -8.05 -6.32 -14.03
C ARG A 420 -9.55 -6.12 -13.84
N ALA A 421 -9.96 -4.89 -13.53
CA ALA A 421 -11.38 -4.54 -13.52
C ALA A 421 -12.03 -4.81 -14.88
N SER A 422 -11.30 -4.62 -15.99
CA SER A 422 -11.80 -4.92 -17.33
C SER A 422 -11.92 -6.43 -17.62
N THR A 423 -11.16 -7.29 -16.95
CA THR A 423 -11.16 -8.75 -17.18
C THR A 423 -12.03 -9.53 -16.19
N ILE A 424 -12.16 -9.09 -14.94
CA ILE A 424 -12.95 -9.78 -13.92
C ILE A 424 -14.45 -9.55 -14.20
N ALA A 425 -15.19 -10.63 -14.41
CA ALA A 425 -16.60 -10.62 -14.78
C ALA A 425 -17.54 -10.34 -13.60
N ALA A 426 -17.20 -10.77 -12.39
CA ALA A 426 -17.90 -10.44 -11.15
C ALA A 426 -17.01 -10.73 -9.92
N VAL A 427 -17.27 -10.03 -8.81
CA VAL A 427 -16.58 -10.23 -7.54
C VAL A 427 -17.53 -10.39 -6.37
N HIS A 428 -17.22 -11.36 -5.49
CA HIS A 428 -17.98 -11.64 -4.27
C HIS A 428 -17.08 -11.56 -3.04
N MET A 429 -17.48 -10.76 -2.05
CA MET A 429 -16.66 -10.45 -0.88
C MET A 429 -17.41 -10.81 0.40
N VAL A 430 -16.88 -11.79 1.11
CA VAL A 430 -17.49 -12.31 2.33
C VAL A 430 -16.70 -11.79 3.54
N ARG A 431 -17.38 -11.13 4.49
CA ARG A 431 -16.74 -10.58 5.70
C ARG A 431 -15.56 -9.65 5.41
N ILE A 432 -15.73 -8.68 4.51
CA ILE A 432 -14.70 -7.66 4.28
C ILE A 432 -14.51 -6.83 5.56
N PHE A 433 -13.26 -6.69 6.03
CA PHE A 433 -12.92 -5.94 7.25
C PHE A 433 -12.09 -4.69 6.98
N GLU A 434 -12.05 -4.25 5.71
CA GLU A 434 -11.39 -3.03 5.29
C GLU A 434 -12.45 -2.05 4.78
N SER A 435 -12.30 -0.78 5.15
CA SER A 435 -13.14 0.29 4.62
C SER A 435 -12.97 0.43 3.11
N VAL A 436 -13.90 1.13 2.46
CA VAL A 436 -13.87 1.32 1.01
C VAL A 436 -12.55 1.89 0.51
N SER A 437 -11.89 1.18 -0.41
CA SER A 437 -10.82 1.73 -1.22
C SER A 437 -11.46 2.44 -2.40
N THR A 438 -11.47 3.76 -2.38
CA THR A 438 -12.08 4.57 -3.45
C THR A 438 -11.46 4.30 -4.81
N ILE A 439 -10.13 4.06 -4.88
CA ILE A 439 -9.43 3.66 -6.11
C ILE A 439 -10.02 2.35 -6.65
N ASN A 440 -10.15 1.34 -5.79
CA ASN A 440 -10.58 0.02 -6.21
C ASN A 440 -12.07 0.04 -6.58
N ALA A 441 -12.88 0.76 -5.81
CA ALA A 441 -14.29 0.99 -6.10
C ALA A 441 -14.50 1.79 -7.39
N ASN A 442 -13.69 2.81 -7.67
CA ASN A 442 -13.74 3.58 -8.92
C ASN A 442 -13.35 2.71 -10.11
N ASN A 443 -12.36 1.84 -9.97
CA ASN A 443 -12.00 0.92 -11.06
C ASN A 443 -13.10 -0.14 -11.28
N MET A 444 -13.72 -0.66 -10.22
CA MET A 444 -14.91 -1.51 -10.33
C MET A 444 -16.03 -0.77 -11.05
N ASP A 445 -16.31 0.48 -10.66
CA ASP A 445 -17.34 1.33 -11.25
C ASP A 445 -17.08 1.67 -12.73
N SER A 446 -15.86 2.11 -13.05
CA SER A 446 -15.44 2.43 -14.43
C SER A 446 -15.59 1.27 -15.41
N GLN A 447 -15.64 0.05 -14.88
CA GLN A 447 -15.78 -1.19 -15.63
C GLN A 447 -17.13 -1.86 -15.35
N SER A 448 -18.02 -1.24 -14.57
CA SER A 448 -19.34 -1.75 -14.22
C SER A 448 -19.30 -3.15 -13.60
N VAL A 449 -18.27 -3.46 -12.81
CA VAL A 449 -18.03 -4.81 -12.27
C VAL A 449 -19.14 -5.18 -11.27
N PRO A 450 -19.94 -6.21 -11.56
CA PRO A 450 -20.93 -6.74 -10.63
C PRO A 450 -20.25 -7.16 -9.33
N THR A 451 -20.71 -6.57 -8.23
CA THR A 451 -20.10 -6.72 -6.91
C THR A 451 -21.15 -7.21 -5.92
N TRP A 452 -20.83 -8.25 -5.14
CA TRP A 452 -21.70 -8.75 -4.08
C TRP A 452 -20.96 -8.82 -2.75
N PHE A 453 -21.47 -8.09 -1.75
CA PHE A 453 -21.01 -8.18 -0.36
C PHE A 453 -21.91 -9.08 0.49
N TYR A 454 -21.29 -9.91 1.32
CA TYR A 454 -22.00 -10.84 2.21
C TYR A 454 -21.41 -10.80 3.62
N THR A 455 -22.23 -10.49 4.63
CA THR A 455 -21.84 -10.57 6.04
C THR A 455 -23.04 -10.88 6.95
N ASN A 456 -22.77 -11.20 8.22
CA ASN A 456 -23.78 -11.27 9.26
C ASN A 456 -23.69 -10.00 10.12
N GLN A 457 -24.83 -9.48 10.57
CA GLN A 457 -24.94 -8.26 11.37
C GLN A 457 -24.38 -8.45 12.79
N ASP A 458 -24.52 -9.66 13.34
CA ASP A 458 -24.10 -10.07 14.68
C ASP A 458 -22.69 -10.68 14.70
N ASP A 459 -21.89 -10.47 13.65
CA ASP A 459 -20.53 -11.00 13.59
C ASP A 459 -19.61 -10.26 14.57
N PRO A 460 -19.08 -10.93 15.62
CA PRO A 460 -18.29 -10.27 16.66
C PRO A 460 -16.90 -9.83 16.18
N ASN A 461 -16.44 -10.31 15.03
CA ASN A 461 -15.07 -10.06 14.55
C ASN A 461 -15.02 -9.10 13.35
N VAL A 462 -16.16 -8.75 12.76
CA VAL A 462 -16.22 -7.88 11.58
C VAL A 462 -17.38 -6.91 11.73
N ASP A 463 -17.06 -5.62 11.83
CA ASP A 463 -18.06 -4.56 11.85
C ASP A 463 -18.78 -4.47 10.47
N PRO A 464 -20.11 -4.65 10.41
CA PRO A 464 -20.89 -4.48 9.18
C PRO A 464 -20.75 -3.09 8.53
N SER A 465 -20.22 -2.10 9.25
CA SER A 465 -19.93 -0.77 8.72
C SER A 465 -18.93 -0.80 7.55
N TYR A 466 -18.00 -1.77 7.51
CA TYR A 466 -17.06 -1.92 6.40
C TYR A 466 -17.78 -2.24 5.08
N GLN A 467 -18.65 -3.25 5.09
CA GLN A 467 -19.50 -3.58 3.95
C GLN A 467 -20.41 -2.40 3.58
N SER A 468 -21.03 -1.77 4.57
CA SER A 468 -21.92 -0.63 4.35
C SER A 468 -21.19 0.53 3.65
N ALA A 469 -19.93 0.81 4.02
CA ALA A 469 -19.12 1.84 3.39
C ALA A 469 -18.85 1.54 1.90
N TRP A 470 -18.51 0.29 1.57
CA TRP A 470 -18.32 -0.13 0.18
C TRP A 470 -19.59 0.00 -0.65
N VAL A 471 -20.71 -0.50 -0.12
CA VAL A 471 -22.02 -0.45 -0.79
C VAL A 471 -22.46 1.00 -1.02
N ASN A 472 -22.36 1.84 0.02
CA ASN A 472 -22.77 3.23 -0.06
C ASN A 472 -21.93 4.01 -1.08
N TYR A 473 -20.63 3.73 -1.15
CA TYR A 473 -19.75 4.37 -2.13
C TYR A 473 -20.08 3.93 -3.56
N LEU A 474 -20.19 2.62 -3.81
CA LEU A 474 -20.52 2.11 -5.14
C LEU A 474 -21.90 2.60 -5.61
N ASN A 475 -22.89 2.64 -4.71
CA ASN A 475 -24.20 3.24 -5.00
C ASN A 475 -24.09 4.76 -5.27
N SER A 476 -23.21 5.49 -4.58
CA SER A 476 -23.02 6.93 -4.82
C SER A 476 -22.38 7.24 -6.16
N GLN A 477 -21.62 6.30 -6.73
CA GLN A 477 -21.11 6.38 -8.12
C GLN A 477 -22.16 5.98 -9.16
N ALA A 478 -23.35 5.52 -8.73
CA ALA A 478 -24.40 5.00 -9.60
C ALA A 478 -23.92 3.84 -10.50
N ILE A 479 -23.06 2.96 -9.98
CA ILE A 479 -22.60 1.77 -10.71
C ILE A 479 -23.78 0.92 -11.18
N VAL A 480 -23.70 0.43 -12.42
CA VAL A 480 -24.69 -0.48 -13.01
C VAL A 480 -24.00 -1.80 -13.38
N PRO A 481 -24.42 -2.97 -12.86
CA PRO A 481 -25.52 -3.17 -11.92
C PRO A 481 -25.16 -2.69 -10.51
N ALA A 482 -26.17 -2.26 -9.75
CA ALA A 482 -25.99 -1.88 -8.35
C ALA A 482 -25.36 -3.02 -7.53
N PRO A 483 -24.50 -2.72 -6.54
CA PRO A 483 -23.89 -3.73 -5.68
C PRO A 483 -24.97 -4.54 -4.97
N LYS A 484 -24.84 -5.87 -5.06
CA LYS A 484 -25.70 -6.79 -4.31
C LYS A 484 -25.21 -6.88 -2.88
N VAL A 485 -26.13 -6.95 -1.92
CA VAL A 485 -25.80 -6.95 -0.49
C VAL A 485 -26.61 -8.03 0.21
N THR A 486 -25.93 -8.88 0.96
CA THR A 486 -26.56 -9.79 1.90
C THR A 486 -26.03 -9.47 3.29
N LEU A 487 -26.93 -9.07 4.17
CA LEU A 487 -26.66 -8.77 5.57
C LEU A 487 -27.63 -9.59 6.41
N ASN A 488 -27.20 -10.75 6.88
CA ASN A 488 -28.07 -11.60 7.69
C ASN A 488 -28.18 -11.02 9.10
N PRO A 489 -29.37 -10.91 9.69
CA PRO A 489 -29.52 -10.32 11.02
C PRO A 489 -28.86 -11.15 12.12
N THR A 490 -28.73 -12.46 11.93
CA THR A 490 -28.07 -13.39 12.85
C THR A 490 -27.23 -14.43 12.12
N GLY A 491 -26.24 -14.99 12.80
CA GLY A 491 -25.37 -16.04 12.26
C GLY A 491 -23.93 -15.99 12.77
N GLY A 492 -23.57 -14.98 13.56
CA GLY A 492 -22.23 -14.79 14.12
C GLY A 492 -21.15 -14.85 13.04
N VAL A 493 -20.09 -15.61 13.28
CA VAL A 493 -18.97 -15.74 12.33
C VAL A 493 -19.27 -16.58 11.08
N ASN A 494 -20.42 -17.26 11.00
CA ASN A 494 -20.71 -18.32 10.01
C ASN A 494 -21.05 -17.84 8.59
N SER A 495 -20.91 -16.55 8.28
CA SER A 495 -21.21 -15.99 6.94
C SER A 495 -20.35 -16.62 5.84
N PHE A 496 -19.11 -17.04 6.12
CA PHE A 496 -18.29 -17.80 5.17
C PHE A 496 -18.80 -19.23 4.92
N THR A 497 -19.68 -19.78 5.76
CA THR A 497 -20.33 -21.07 5.48
C THR A 497 -21.59 -20.83 4.65
N THR A 498 -22.43 -19.87 5.05
CA THR A 498 -23.72 -19.62 4.40
C THR A 498 -23.57 -18.96 3.04
N ALA A 499 -22.58 -18.08 2.84
CA ALA A 499 -22.37 -17.40 1.55
C ALA A 499 -22.00 -18.34 0.39
N TYR A 500 -21.33 -19.46 0.70
CA TYR A 500 -20.87 -20.42 -0.31
C TYR A 500 -21.76 -21.67 -0.41
N ALA A 501 -22.81 -21.78 0.41
CA ALA A 501 -23.66 -22.96 0.46
C ALA A 501 -24.37 -23.22 -0.89
N VAL A 502 -24.19 -24.42 -1.42
CA VAL A 502 -24.81 -24.86 -2.70
C VAL A 502 -26.32 -25.05 -2.58
N SER A 503 -26.81 -25.21 -1.35
CA SER A 503 -28.24 -25.32 -1.01
C SER A 503 -28.96 -23.97 -0.94
N ASN A 504 -28.25 -22.84 -1.09
CA ASN A 504 -28.90 -21.54 -1.10
C ASN A 504 -29.94 -21.46 -2.24
N PRO A 505 -31.11 -20.84 -2.00
CA PRO A 505 -32.10 -20.61 -3.05
C PRO A 505 -31.51 -19.71 -4.14
N SER A 506 -32.06 -19.76 -5.36
CA SER A 506 -31.50 -19.07 -6.53
C SER A 506 -31.21 -17.58 -6.34
N SER A 507 -31.96 -16.89 -5.47
CA SER A 507 -31.74 -15.48 -5.13
C SER A 507 -30.50 -15.22 -4.27
N LEU A 508 -30.05 -16.21 -3.49
CA LEU A 508 -28.88 -16.16 -2.60
C LEU A 508 -27.77 -17.15 -3.01
N ASN A 509 -27.93 -17.85 -4.13
CA ASN A 509 -26.93 -18.77 -4.64
C ASN A 509 -25.84 -18.00 -5.41
N LEU A 510 -24.60 -18.09 -4.90
CA LEU A 510 -23.43 -17.44 -5.50
C LEU A 510 -23.22 -17.88 -6.95
N TYR A 511 -23.33 -19.17 -7.21
CA TYR A 511 -22.93 -19.78 -8.46
C TYR A 511 -23.89 -19.43 -9.60
N THR A 512 -25.19 -19.40 -9.33
CA THR A 512 -26.19 -18.91 -10.30
C THR A 512 -26.07 -17.41 -10.53
N TRP A 513 -25.60 -16.64 -9.54
CA TRP A 513 -25.34 -15.20 -9.71
C TRP A 513 -24.12 -14.94 -10.58
N LEU A 514 -23.00 -15.64 -10.36
CA LEU A 514 -21.77 -15.49 -11.16
C LEU A 514 -22.02 -15.76 -12.65
N LEU A 515 -22.77 -16.83 -12.97
CA LEU A 515 -23.04 -17.23 -14.36
C LEU A 515 -23.91 -16.25 -15.16
N GLN A 516 -24.44 -15.20 -14.54
CA GLN A 516 -25.20 -14.15 -15.23
C GLN A 516 -24.30 -13.14 -15.94
N TYR A 517 -23.00 -13.09 -15.60
CA TYR A 517 -22.10 -12.03 -16.01
C TYR A 517 -20.93 -12.53 -16.86
N THR A 518 -20.54 -11.69 -17.82
CA THR A 518 -19.28 -11.79 -18.57
C THR A 518 -18.58 -10.43 -18.53
N SER A 519 -17.26 -10.37 -18.72
CA SER A 519 -16.52 -9.11 -18.76
C SER A 519 -16.97 -8.17 -19.90
N ALA A 520 -17.50 -8.73 -20.99
CA ALA A 520 -18.07 -7.98 -22.11
C ALA A 520 -19.53 -7.57 -21.92
N ASN A 521 -20.25 -8.18 -20.98
CA ASN A 521 -21.66 -7.92 -20.74
C ASN A 521 -22.00 -8.01 -19.25
N ARG A 522 -21.84 -6.87 -18.57
CA ARG A 522 -22.06 -6.72 -17.11
C ARG A 522 -23.44 -6.13 -16.76
N GLY A 523 -24.13 -5.52 -17.73
CA GLY A 523 -25.43 -4.86 -17.55
C GLY A 523 -26.65 -5.65 -18.06
N VAL A 524 -26.46 -6.74 -18.82
CA VAL A 524 -27.55 -7.60 -19.32
C VAL A 524 -27.34 -9.02 -18.81
N ILE A 525 -28.30 -9.51 -18.01
CA ILE A 525 -28.32 -10.89 -17.51
C ILE A 525 -28.33 -11.82 -18.73
N THR A 526 -27.23 -12.50 -18.97
CA THR A 526 -27.12 -13.49 -20.06
C THR A 526 -27.06 -14.87 -19.44
N PRO A 527 -28.13 -15.69 -19.52
CA PRO A 527 -28.12 -17.04 -18.96
C PRO A 527 -26.99 -17.88 -19.58
N TYR A 528 -26.18 -18.52 -18.75
CA TYR A 528 -25.22 -19.53 -19.23
C TYR A 528 -25.99 -20.74 -19.79
N THR A 529 -25.97 -20.91 -21.12
CA THR A 529 -26.56 -22.09 -21.78
C THR A 529 -25.48 -23.15 -22.00
N THR A 530 -25.68 -24.33 -21.44
CA THR A 530 -24.88 -25.52 -21.78
C THR A 530 -25.35 -26.07 -23.12
N SER A 531 -24.54 -25.96 -24.17
CA SER A 531 -24.77 -26.75 -25.38
C SER A 531 -24.35 -28.19 -25.08
N THR A 532 -25.32 -29.06 -24.85
CA THR A 532 -25.15 -30.50 -25.03
C THR A 532 -25.72 -30.87 -26.39
N THR A 533 -24.92 -30.70 -27.44
CA THR A 533 -25.25 -31.27 -28.75
C THR A 533 -24.00 -31.91 -29.33
N SER A 534 -23.87 -33.21 -29.07
CA SER A 534 -23.02 -34.08 -29.88
C SER A 534 -23.74 -34.31 -31.21
N THR A 535 -23.42 -33.52 -32.23
CA THR A 535 -23.79 -33.85 -33.61
C THR A 535 -22.53 -34.26 -34.36
N SER A 536 -22.30 -35.56 -34.38
CA SER A 536 -21.59 -36.23 -35.45
C SER A 536 -22.42 -36.08 -36.72
N THR A 537 -21.86 -35.52 -37.79
CA THR A 537 -22.20 -35.98 -39.15
C THR A 537 -21.14 -35.58 -40.17
N SER A 538 -20.73 -36.61 -40.90
CA SER A 538 -19.96 -36.62 -42.12
C SER A 538 -20.73 -36.03 -43.31
N THR A 539 -19.94 -35.60 -44.29
CA THR A 539 -20.19 -35.16 -45.67
C THR A 539 -21.40 -35.77 -46.41
N SER A 540 -22.17 -34.94 -47.13
CA SER A 540 -22.63 -35.21 -48.51
C SER A 540 -23.29 -34.00 -49.20
N ILE A 541 -23.27 -34.04 -50.53
CA ILE A 541 -23.36 -32.97 -51.55
C ILE A 541 -24.83 -32.65 -51.97
N SER A 542 -24.99 -31.50 -52.68
CA SER A 542 -26.07 -31.15 -53.66
C SER A 542 -27.37 -30.59 -53.05
N THR A 543 -28.17 -29.68 -53.63
CA THR A 543 -28.15 -28.76 -54.79
C THR A 543 -29.47 -27.95 -54.73
N ILE A 544 -29.44 -26.69 -55.19
CA ILE A 544 -30.46 -25.95 -55.99
C ILE A 544 -31.77 -25.41 -55.35
N ALA A 545 -32.09 -24.18 -55.82
CA ALA A 545 -33.35 -23.42 -55.92
C ALA A 545 -33.57 -22.34 -54.84
N SER A 546 -33.36 -21.03 -55.13
CA SER A 546 -34.17 -20.11 -55.98
C SER A 546 -35.65 -20.12 -55.55
N SER A 547 -36.28 -19.06 -55.06
CA SER A 547 -36.56 -17.70 -55.60
C SER A 547 -37.68 -17.14 -54.69
N THR A 548 -37.89 -15.85 -54.41
CA THR A 548 -38.50 -14.80 -55.26
C THR A 548 -38.66 -13.56 -54.33
N THR A 549 -37.95 -12.43 -54.51
CA THR A 549 -38.41 -11.11 -55.06
C THR A 549 -39.83 -10.67 -54.65
N ILE A 550 -40.13 -9.43 -54.22
CA ILE A 550 -40.15 -8.12 -54.94
C ILE A 550 -40.35 -7.01 -53.85
N SER A 551 -39.50 -5.97 -53.73
CA SER A 551 -39.61 -4.55 -54.21
C SER A 551 -40.77 -3.73 -53.60
N THR A 552 -40.76 -2.42 -53.29
CA THR A 552 -39.97 -1.17 -53.43
C THR A 552 -40.38 -0.27 -52.23
N THR A 553 -39.73 0.84 -51.80
CA THR A 553 -39.53 2.12 -52.49
C THR A 553 -38.74 3.08 -51.58
N SER A 554 -38.01 3.99 -52.23
CA SER A 554 -37.02 4.98 -51.77
C SER A 554 -37.55 6.20 -50.98
N THR A 555 -36.67 6.86 -50.20
CA THR A 555 -36.28 8.27 -50.39
C THR A 555 -35.01 8.66 -49.57
N THR A 556 -34.00 9.13 -50.30
CA THR A 556 -32.94 10.16 -50.04
C THR A 556 -32.65 10.65 -48.61
N GLY A 557 -31.41 10.85 -48.14
CA GLY A 557 -30.10 10.81 -48.78
C GLY A 557 -28.94 11.24 -47.86
N ALA A 558 -27.74 11.31 -48.47
CA ALA A 558 -26.46 11.90 -48.04
C ALA A 558 -25.50 11.07 -47.13
N ALA A 559 -24.55 10.43 -47.84
CA ALA A 559 -23.21 9.91 -47.54
C ALA A 559 -22.53 10.17 -46.17
N PRO A 560 -21.69 9.19 -45.75
CA PRO A 560 -20.25 9.46 -45.73
C PRO A 560 -19.43 8.41 -46.48
N THR A 561 -18.35 8.88 -47.09
CA THR A 561 -17.36 8.12 -47.84
C THR A 561 -16.35 7.42 -46.91
N THR A 562 -16.07 6.17 -47.26
CA THR A 562 -14.93 5.28 -47.00
C THR A 562 -13.60 5.96 -46.57
N THR A 563 -12.71 5.38 -45.77
CA THR A 563 -11.95 4.15 -46.07
C THR A 563 -11.08 3.72 -44.86
N THR A 564 -11.26 2.48 -44.40
CA THR A 564 -10.28 1.41 -44.06
C THR A 564 -8.94 1.69 -43.33
N THR A 565 -8.77 0.93 -42.23
CA THR A 565 -7.57 0.21 -41.69
C THR A 565 -6.34 0.95 -41.15
N GLY A 566 -5.94 0.56 -39.93
CA GLY A 566 -4.56 0.69 -39.42
C GLY A 566 -4.38 0.50 -37.91
N THR A 567 -4.19 -0.76 -37.49
CA THR A 567 -3.11 -1.24 -36.59
C THR A 567 -2.84 -0.62 -35.20
N THR A 568 -2.69 -1.55 -34.24
CA THR A 568 -2.12 -1.48 -32.88
C THR A 568 -1.11 -0.36 -32.61
N SER A 569 -1.37 0.45 -31.57
CA SER A 569 -0.41 1.43 -31.04
C SER A 569 0.40 0.86 -29.88
N ALA A 570 1.71 0.85 -30.09
CA ALA A 570 2.78 0.49 -29.17
C ALA A 570 3.05 1.59 -28.12
N ALA A 571 3.78 1.22 -27.07
CA ALA A 571 4.24 2.10 -26.00
C ALA A 571 5.00 3.32 -26.55
N THR A 572 4.53 4.52 -26.19
CA THR A 572 5.17 5.78 -26.54
C THR A 572 6.44 5.97 -25.73
N THR A 573 7.58 5.64 -26.33
CA THR A 573 8.89 6.17 -25.92
C THR A 573 9.10 7.47 -26.71
N THR A 574 9.09 8.62 -26.03
CA THR A 574 9.44 9.89 -26.66
C THR A 574 10.94 9.89 -26.98
N THR A 575 11.27 9.50 -28.20
CA THR A 575 12.63 9.59 -28.74
C THR A 575 12.72 10.87 -29.56
N THR A 576 13.46 11.86 -29.06
CA THR A 576 14.04 12.89 -29.90
C THR A 576 15.20 12.26 -30.65
N SER A 577 15.03 12.03 -31.95
CA SER A 577 16.10 11.61 -32.84
C SER A 577 17.10 12.76 -33.01
N SER A 578 18.30 12.56 -32.46
CA SER A 578 19.48 13.27 -32.96
C SER A 578 20.43 12.24 -33.55
N SER A 579 20.77 12.46 -34.80
CA SER A 579 21.73 11.69 -35.59
C SER A 579 23.14 11.80 -35.00
N GLY A 580 23.80 10.65 -34.85
CA GLY A 580 25.25 10.46 -34.85
C GLY A 580 26.13 11.58 -34.26
N GLY A 581 26.48 11.45 -32.99
CA GLY A 581 27.51 12.27 -32.35
C GLY A 581 28.07 11.54 -31.14
N ASN A 582 29.37 11.23 -31.19
CA ASN A 582 30.14 10.59 -30.13
C ASN A 582 30.24 11.57 -28.94
N THR A 583 29.40 11.43 -27.93
CA THR A 583 29.58 12.14 -26.66
C THR A 583 29.40 11.14 -25.52
N ASN A 584 30.39 11.06 -24.63
CA ASN A 584 30.37 10.31 -23.36
C ASN A 584 29.32 10.88 -22.37
N SER A 585 28.17 11.31 -22.87
CA SER A 585 27.16 12.01 -22.10
C SER A 585 26.06 11.04 -21.72
N GLN A 586 25.81 10.96 -20.42
CA GLN A 586 24.63 10.29 -19.89
C GLN A 586 23.38 11.14 -20.08
N THR A 587 22.27 10.48 -20.39
CA THR A 587 20.96 11.11 -20.62
C THR A 587 20.06 10.91 -19.40
N SER A 588 19.30 11.95 -19.07
CA SER A 588 18.31 11.88 -18.00
C SER A 588 17.02 11.27 -18.55
N LYS A 589 16.59 10.15 -17.98
CA LYS A 589 15.41 9.40 -18.40
C LYS A 589 14.50 9.10 -17.23
N SER A 590 13.34 8.54 -17.56
CA SER A 590 12.35 8.13 -16.60
C SER A 590 11.74 6.79 -17.00
N PHE A 591 11.48 5.92 -16.04
CA PHE A 591 10.95 4.58 -16.21
C PHE A 591 9.80 4.37 -15.24
N VAL A 592 8.70 3.76 -15.69
CA VAL A 592 7.58 3.50 -14.80
C VAL A 592 7.91 2.29 -13.92
N LYS A 593 8.05 2.50 -12.61
CA LYS A 593 8.47 1.48 -11.62
C LYS A 593 7.57 0.25 -11.62
N THR A 594 6.29 0.44 -11.93
CA THR A 594 5.22 -0.58 -11.86
C THR A 594 4.04 -0.20 -12.77
N GLN A 595 3.05 -1.09 -12.88
CA GLN A 595 1.73 -0.81 -13.47
C GLN A 595 0.92 0.33 -12.77
N TRP A 596 1.43 0.92 -11.69
CA TRP A 596 0.79 1.99 -10.90
C TRP A 596 1.17 3.41 -11.34
N GLY A 597 2.03 3.58 -12.34
CA GLY A 597 2.37 4.89 -12.89
C GLY A 597 3.44 5.69 -12.13
N HIS A 598 4.04 5.15 -11.07
CA HIS A 598 5.14 5.83 -10.36
C HIS A 598 6.40 5.88 -11.21
N MET A 599 7.00 7.07 -11.35
CA MET A 599 8.20 7.29 -12.16
C MET A 599 9.48 7.08 -11.33
N MET A 600 10.38 6.25 -11.84
CA MET A 600 11.80 6.20 -11.50
C MET A 600 12.53 7.11 -12.46
N TYR A 601 13.21 8.11 -11.94
CA TYR A 601 14.11 8.93 -12.75
C TYR A 601 15.51 8.35 -12.65
N TYR A 602 16.22 8.27 -13.77
CA TYR A 602 17.53 7.64 -13.84
C TYR A 602 18.43 8.30 -14.88
N LEU A 603 19.74 8.21 -14.67
CA LEU A 603 20.73 8.51 -15.70
C LEU A 603 21.01 7.23 -16.51
N GLU A 604 21.02 7.36 -17.83
CA GLU A 604 21.36 6.31 -18.79
C GLU A 604 22.65 6.67 -19.52
N TYR A 605 23.60 5.75 -19.56
CA TYR A 605 24.71 5.78 -20.49
C TYR A 605 24.67 4.55 -21.41
N LEU A 606 24.86 4.78 -22.70
CA LEU A 606 24.92 3.76 -23.73
C LEU A 606 26.35 3.65 -24.27
N PRO A 607 26.92 2.43 -24.35
CA PRO A 607 28.30 2.25 -24.77
C PRO A 607 28.50 2.47 -26.28
N GLN A 608 29.74 2.68 -26.70
CA GLN A 608 30.08 2.80 -28.12
C GLN A 608 29.67 1.53 -28.87
N GLY A 609 28.95 1.70 -29.99
CA GLY A 609 28.43 0.58 -30.79
C GLY A 609 27.06 0.05 -30.35
N TYR A 610 26.42 0.66 -29.34
CA TYR A 610 25.02 0.41 -29.02
C TYR A 610 24.13 0.57 -30.27
N GLY A 611 23.24 -0.41 -30.52
CA GLY A 611 22.38 -0.44 -31.70
C GLY A 611 22.91 -1.23 -32.90
N ASN A 612 24.20 -1.57 -32.95
CA ASN A 612 24.81 -2.30 -34.09
C ASN A 612 24.59 -3.83 -34.06
N GLY A 613 23.62 -4.32 -33.26
CA GLY A 613 23.34 -5.75 -33.08
C GLY A 613 24.15 -6.45 -31.98
N THR A 614 25.19 -5.82 -31.44
CA THR A 614 25.92 -6.31 -30.26
C THR A 614 25.09 -6.16 -28.98
N LYS A 615 25.12 -7.17 -28.11
CA LYS A 615 24.54 -7.09 -26.76
C LYS A 615 25.58 -6.70 -25.72
N PHE A 616 25.24 -5.74 -24.87
CA PHE A 616 26.11 -5.14 -23.86
C PHE A 616 25.67 -5.53 -22.45
N PRO A 617 26.59 -5.92 -21.54
CA PRO A 617 26.28 -6.04 -20.13
C PRO A 617 25.59 -4.80 -19.55
N ILE A 618 24.74 -5.00 -18.54
CA ILE A 618 23.99 -3.94 -17.87
C ILE A 618 24.57 -3.74 -16.47
N LEU A 619 24.98 -2.52 -16.14
CA LEU A 619 25.50 -2.13 -14.84
C LEU A 619 24.56 -1.15 -14.16
N ILE A 620 23.94 -1.57 -13.06
CA ILE A 620 23.02 -0.74 -12.27
C ILE A 620 23.78 -0.20 -11.06
N PHE A 621 23.79 1.12 -10.91
CA PHE A 621 24.45 1.83 -9.81
C PHE A 621 23.43 2.46 -8.85
N LEU A 622 23.51 2.11 -7.56
CA LEU A 622 22.69 2.67 -6.49
C LEU A 622 23.46 3.73 -5.70
N HIS A 623 22.97 4.97 -5.70
CA HIS A 623 23.63 6.09 -5.02
C HIS A 623 23.52 6.04 -3.48
N GLY A 624 24.39 6.78 -2.81
CA GLY A 624 24.41 6.93 -1.34
C GLY A 624 23.35 7.91 -0.82
N SER A 625 23.30 8.10 0.49
CA SER A 625 22.27 8.94 1.13
C SER A 625 22.37 10.42 0.74
N GLY A 626 23.56 10.90 0.35
CA GLY A 626 23.80 12.29 -0.06
C GLY A 626 23.15 12.69 -1.39
N GLN A 627 22.75 11.71 -2.22
CA GLN A 627 22.18 11.98 -3.55
C GLN A 627 20.67 11.70 -3.65
N LYS A 628 20.00 11.50 -2.50
CA LYS A 628 18.54 11.39 -2.44
C LYS A 628 17.88 12.67 -2.94
N ALA A 629 16.82 12.53 -3.72
CA ALA A 629 15.99 13.66 -4.12
C ALA A 629 14.60 13.22 -4.53
N ALA A 630 13.64 14.15 -4.49
CA ALA A 630 12.30 13.94 -5.00
C ALA A 630 12.33 13.53 -6.49
N PRO A 631 11.35 12.73 -6.95
CA PRO A 631 11.35 12.19 -8.31
C PRO A 631 11.13 13.30 -9.36
N ALA A 632 12.21 13.74 -10.00
CA ALA A 632 12.18 14.69 -11.11
C ALA A 632 13.43 14.55 -12.00
N ILE A 633 13.28 14.73 -13.32
CA ILE A 633 14.43 14.73 -14.26
C ILE A 633 15.51 15.73 -13.85
N GLY A 634 15.12 16.92 -13.37
CA GLY A 634 16.06 17.96 -12.96
C GLY A 634 16.92 17.58 -11.75
N ASN A 635 16.44 16.69 -10.88
CA ASN A 635 17.17 16.28 -9.68
C ASN A 635 18.29 15.27 -9.96
N LEU A 636 18.31 14.68 -11.16
CA LEU A 636 19.38 13.78 -11.59
C LEU A 636 20.74 14.48 -11.67
N GLN A 637 20.77 15.82 -11.71
CA GLN A 637 21.99 16.60 -11.60
C GLN A 637 22.74 16.34 -10.28
N ILE A 638 22.05 15.93 -9.21
CA ILE A 638 22.65 15.64 -7.90
C ILE A 638 23.50 14.37 -7.97
N ILE A 639 23.00 13.32 -8.62
CA ILE A 639 23.76 12.08 -8.84
C ILE A 639 24.90 12.34 -9.84
N ARG A 640 24.58 13.07 -10.91
CA ARG A 640 25.50 13.44 -11.98
C ARG A 640 26.74 14.19 -11.49
N ASN A 641 26.54 15.12 -10.56
CA ASN A 641 27.57 16.04 -10.07
C ASN A 641 28.09 15.68 -8.66
N ALA A 642 27.74 14.50 -8.14
CA ALA A 642 28.23 14.08 -6.83
C ALA A 642 29.76 14.11 -6.84
N ALA A 643 30.38 14.92 -5.96
CA ALA A 643 31.83 15.18 -5.98
C ALA A 643 32.70 13.94 -5.69
N ASP A 644 32.05 12.82 -5.34
CA ASP A 644 32.69 11.53 -5.18
C ASP A 644 32.71 10.79 -6.52
N ALA A 645 33.80 10.09 -6.83
CA ALA A 645 34.07 9.42 -8.11
C ALA A 645 33.19 8.16 -8.35
N THR A 646 31.89 8.31 -8.14
CA THR A 646 30.83 7.38 -8.50
C THR A 646 30.73 7.22 -10.01
N ILE A 647 30.13 6.12 -10.48
CA ILE A 647 30.03 5.82 -11.91
C ILE A 647 29.39 6.98 -12.71
N PRO A 648 28.26 7.58 -12.28
CA PRO A 648 27.72 8.77 -12.95
C PRO A 648 28.69 9.92 -13.01
N TYR A 649 29.38 10.25 -11.91
CA TYR A 649 30.36 11.33 -11.93
C TYR A 649 31.50 11.08 -12.93
N LEU A 650 32.00 9.84 -13.01
CA LEU A 650 33.04 9.45 -13.96
C LEU A 650 32.59 9.60 -15.41
N ILE A 651 31.33 9.25 -15.72
CA ILE A 651 30.76 9.43 -17.05
C ILE A 651 30.66 10.93 -17.38
N GLU A 652 30.09 11.74 -16.47
CA GLU A 652 29.89 13.18 -16.70
C GLU A 652 31.21 13.93 -16.97
N ASN A 653 32.27 13.54 -16.25
CA ASN A 653 33.56 14.21 -16.31
C ASN A 653 34.52 13.58 -17.33
N ASN A 654 34.03 12.74 -18.25
CA ASN A 654 34.84 12.05 -19.27
C ASN A 654 35.98 11.19 -18.69
N LEU A 655 35.83 10.69 -17.46
CA LEU A 655 36.76 9.77 -16.81
C LEU A 655 36.35 8.30 -17.03
N TRP A 656 35.13 8.05 -17.50
CA TRP A 656 34.65 6.75 -17.93
C TRP A 656 35.22 6.37 -19.31
N PRO A 657 35.87 5.19 -19.50
CA PRO A 657 36.48 4.82 -20.76
C PRO A 657 35.43 4.57 -21.85
N GLN A 658 35.67 5.08 -23.05
CA GLN A 658 34.74 4.93 -24.17
C GLN A 658 34.56 3.47 -24.61
N ASN A 659 35.60 2.64 -24.41
CA ASN A 659 35.61 1.23 -24.78
C ASN A 659 34.96 0.32 -23.74
N PHE A 660 34.45 0.86 -22.62
CA PHE A 660 33.75 0.04 -21.62
C PHE A 660 32.38 -0.41 -22.15
N PRO A 661 32.10 -1.72 -22.17
CA PRO A 661 30.95 -2.27 -22.87
C PRO A 661 29.68 -2.30 -22.00
N PHE A 662 29.47 -1.32 -21.13
CA PHE A 662 28.32 -1.33 -20.21
C PHE A 662 27.22 -0.37 -20.66
N ILE A 663 25.99 -0.86 -20.69
CA ILE A 663 24.82 0.00 -20.48
C ILE A 663 24.81 0.33 -18.99
N VAL A 664 24.91 1.61 -18.63
CA VAL A 664 24.90 2.03 -17.23
C VAL A 664 23.58 2.70 -16.89
N LEU A 665 22.96 2.23 -15.82
CA LEU A 665 21.69 2.73 -15.32
C LEU A 665 21.85 3.19 -13.86
N SER A 666 21.64 4.48 -13.62
CA SER A 666 21.81 5.08 -12.28
C SER A 666 20.50 5.72 -11.83
N PRO A 667 19.57 4.93 -11.26
CA PRO A 667 18.31 5.44 -10.74
C PRO A 667 18.50 6.35 -9.53
N GLN A 668 17.59 7.31 -9.36
CA GLN A 668 17.47 8.15 -8.18
C GLN A 668 16.30 7.71 -7.32
N THR A 669 16.53 7.63 -6.02
CA THR A 669 15.49 7.42 -5.02
C THR A 669 15.37 8.64 -4.10
N GLU A 670 14.15 8.89 -3.63
CA GLU A 670 13.85 9.90 -2.62
C GLU A 670 14.12 9.37 -1.20
N PHE A 671 14.08 8.05 -1.01
CA PHE A 671 14.17 7.38 0.28
C PHE A 671 15.27 6.32 0.32
N TRP A 672 15.26 5.48 1.36
CA TRP A 672 16.09 4.29 1.41
C TRP A 672 15.82 3.35 0.24
N TRP A 673 16.85 2.62 -0.20
CA TRP A 673 16.71 1.58 -1.21
C TRP A 673 15.97 0.37 -0.63
N SER A 674 14.69 0.23 -0.97
CA SER A 674 13.90 -0.97 -0.65
C SER A 674 14.08 -2.03 -1.74
N ALA A 675 13.85 -3.31 -1.41
CA ALA A 675 13.92 -4.38 -2.41
C ALA A 675 12.98 -4.12 -3.62
N PRO A 676 11.71 -3.68 -3.46
CA PRO A 676 10.86 -3.32 -4.60
C PRO A 676 11.37 -2.17 -5.46
N GLU A 677 12.06 -1.19 -4.85
CA GLU A 677 12.64 -0.06 -5.57
C GLU A 677 13.85 -0.50 -6.42
N VAL A 678 14.73 -1.32 -5.86
CA VAL A 678 15.87 -1.89 -6.60
C VAL A 678 15.37 -2.86 -7.68
N ASP A 679 14.32 -3.62 -7.41
CA ASP A 679 13.67 -4.50 -8.39
C ASP A 679 13.16 -3.73 -9.61
N ALA A 680 12.62 -2.52 -9.42
CA ALA A 680 12.23 -1.66 -10.52
C ALA A 680 13.43 -1.22 -11.38
N ALA A 681 14.61 -1.01 -10.78
CA ALA A 681 15.84 -0.71 -11.51
C ALA A 681 16.36 -1.93 -12.29
N VAL A 682 16.25 -3.13 -11.71
CA VAL A 682 16.60 -4.38 -12.40
C VAL A 682 15.64 -4.64 -13.56
N ARG A 683 14.34 -4.43 -13.39
CA ARG A 683 13.35 -4.48 -14.50
C ARG A 683 13.61 -3.44 -15.57
N LEU A 684 14.02 -2.23 -15.19
CA LEU A 684 14.48 -1.23 -16.15
C LEU A 684 15.65 -1.81 -16.97
N GLY A 685 16.65 -2.42 -16.33
CA GLY A 685 17.72 -3.15 -17.03
C GLY A 685 17.18 -4.22 -17.99
N GLN A 686 16.21 -5.02 -17.54
CA GLN A 686 15.58 -6.05 -18.39
C GLN A 686 14.86 -5.48 -19.61
N SER A 687 14.34 -4.26 -19.52
CA SER A 687 13.68 -3.59 -20.65
C SER A 687 14.62 -3.35 -21.84
N TYR A 688 15.94 -3.36 -21.63
CA TYR A 688 16.96 -3.25 -22.70
C TYR A 688 17.19 -4.57 -23.45
N SER A 689 16.33 -5.59 -23.32
CA SER A 689 16.52 -6.96 -23.88
C SER A 689 17.00 -7.07 -25.35
N GLN A 690 16.70 -6.08 -26.20
CA GLN A 690 17.17 -6.04 -27.59
C GLN A 690 18.69 -5.83 -27.71
N HIS A 691 19.28 -4.99 -26.85
CA HIS A 691 20.69 -4.58 -26.91
C HIS A 691 21.46 -4.82 -25.60
N GLY A 692 20.78 -5.22 -24.54
CA GLY A 692 21.33 -5.55 -23.23
C GLY A 692 21.44 -7.06 -23.05
N ASP A 693 22.60 -7.51 -22.60
CA ASP A 693 22.87 -8.89 -22.27
C ASP A 693 22.21 -9.25 -20.94
N GLN A 694 21.07 -9.94 -21.02
CA GLN A 694 20.26 -10.36 -19.88
C GLN A 694 20.95 -11.41 -19.00
N THR A 695 22.04 -12.01 -19.48
CA THR A 695 22.86 -12.91 -18.67
C THR A 695 23.90 -12.17 -17.83
N ARG A 696 24.08 -10.87 -18.07
CA ARG A 696 25.10 -10.02 -17.46
C ARG A 696 24.50 -8.72 -16.93
N ILE A 697 23.57 -8.85 -15.99
CA ILE A 697 23.04 -7.74 -15.19
C ILE A 697 23.81 -7.69 -13.87
N TYR A 698 24.52 -6.59 -13.65
CA TYR A 698 25.33 -6.35 -12.45
C TYR A 698 24.69 -5.27 -11.58
N LEU A 699 24.80 -5.43 -10.26
CA LEU A 699 24.27 -4.46 -9.30
C LEU A 699 25.37 -4.01 -8.33
N THR A 700 25.56 -2.69 -8.23
CA THR A 700 26.56 -2.09 -7.35
C THR A 700 26.01 -0.83 -6.69
N GLY A 701 26.60 -0.43 -5.57
CA GLY A 701 26.19 0.78 -4.88
C GLY A 701 27.07 1.11 -3.69
N VAL A 702 26.94 2.34 -3.21
CA VAL A 702 27.77 2.92 -2.13
C VAL A 702 26.93 3.32 -0.92
N SER A 703 27.44 3.14 0.30
CA SER A 703 26.77 3.62 1.52
C SER A 703 25.34 3.06 1.63
N MET A 704 24.33 3.93 1.70
CA MET A 704 22.91 3.57 1.56
C MET A 704 22.62 2.67 0.33
N GLY A 705 23.21 2.99 -0.82
CA GLY A 705 23.12 2.20 -2.05
C GLY A 705 23.76 0.82 -1.91
N GLY A 706 24.90 0.72 -1.23
CA GLY A 706 25.54 -0.55 -0.92
C GLY A 706 24.65 -1.42 -0.02
N GLY A 707 23.93 -0.81 0.92
CA GLY A 707 22.90 -1.50 1.70
C GLY A 707 21.72 -1.98 0.85
N GLY A 708 21.29 -1.18 -0.14
CA GLY A 708 20.27 -1.55 -1.12
C GLY A 708 20.64 -2.78 -1.96
N VAL A 709 21.92 -2.91 -2.33
CA VAL A 709 22.47 -4.09 -3.04
C VAL A 709 22.25 -5.36 -2.20
N TRP A 710 22.66 -5.34 -0.93
CA TRP A 710 22.46 -6.48 -0.01
C TRP A 710 20.98 -6.78 0.17
N LYS A 711 20.19 -5.76 0.52
CA LYS A 711 18.76 -5.91 0.80
C LYS A 711 18.00 -6.55 -0.37
N TYR A 712 18.27 -6.14 -1.61
CA TYR A 712 17.60 -6.67 -2.79
C TYR A 712 17.99 -8.11 -3.08
N ALA A 713 19.29 -8.41 -3.09
CA ALA A 713 19.79 -9.75 -3.40
C ALA A 713 19.46 -10.77 -2.30
N SER A 714 19.36 -10.33 -1.04
CA SER A 714 18.92 -11.20 0.07
C SER A 714 17.41 -11.50 0.04
N ASP A 715 16.61 -10.58 -0.52
CA ASP A 715 15.14 -10.60 -0.40
C ASP A 715 14.49 -11.86 -0.98
N SER A 716 15.05 -12.40 -2.07
CA SER A 716 14.63 -13.69 -2.60
C SER A 716 15.70 -14.32 -3.49
N LEU A 717 15.66 -15.66 -3.59
CA LEU A 717 16.47 -16.43 -4.52
C LEU A 717 16.26 -15.97 -5.98
N SER A 718 15.02 -15.62 -6.35
CA SER A 718 14.70 -15.09 -7.67
C SER A 718 15.45 -13.80 -7.97
N ASN A 719 15.49 -12.85 -7.03
CA ASN A 719 16.24 -11.60 -7.20
C ASN A 719 17.73 -11.87 -7.37
N ALA A 720 18.31 -12.73 -6.53
CA ALA A 720 19.70 -13.12 -6.64
C ALA A 720 20.02 -13.77 -8.00
N ASN A 721 19.10 -14.59 -8.54
CA ASN A 721 19.27 -15.27 -9.83
C ASN A 721 19.14 -14.35 -11.05
N LEU A 722 18.54 -13.16 -10.92
CA LEU A 722 18.55 -12.17 -12.01
C LEU A 722 19.93 -11.56 -12.21
N LEU A 723 20.74 -11.50 -11.15
CA LEU A 723 22.01 -10.79 -11.13
C LEU A 723 23.20 -11.72 -11.41
N ALA A 724 24.08 -11.29 -12.30
CA ALA A 724 25.31 -12.00 -12.64
C ALA A 724 26.41 -11.81 -11.59
N ALA A 725 26.45 -10.67 -10.91
CA ALA A 725 27.33 -10.38 -9.80
C ALA A 725 26.86 -9.13 -9.03
N ILE A 726 27.26 -9.02 -7.76
CA ILE A 726 27.04 -7.81 -6.95
C ILE A 726 28.33 -7.25 -6.34
N VAL A 727 28.38 -5.91 -6.24
CA VAL A 727 29.50 -5.16 -5.64
C VAL A 727 28.96 -4.11 -4.65
N PRO A 728 28.71 -4.49 -3.38
CA PRO A 728 28.34 -3.55 -2.32
C PRO A 728 29.58 -2.87 -1.71
N ILE A 729 29.56 -1.54 -1.58
CA ILE A 729 30.69 -0.74 -1.06
C ILE A 729 30.22 0.11 0.13
N SER A 730 30.97 0.05 1.26
CA SER A 730 30.66 0.74 2.52
C SER A 730 29.20 0.61 2.93
N SER A 731 28.64 -0.60 2.84
CA SER A 731 27.18 -0.80 2.88
C SER A 731 26.55 -0.41 4.21
N ALA A 732 25.41 0.30 4.19
CA ALA A 732 24.68 0.72 5.39
C ALA A 732 23.43 -0.15 5.70
N ASN A 733 23.54 -1.47 5.57
CA ASN A 733 22.48 -2.40 5.97
C ASN A 733 23.08 -3.67 6.62
N VAL A 734 22.57 -4.08 7.79
CA VAL A 734 22.93 -5.36 8.45
C VAL A 734 21.93 -6.47 8.07
N PRO A 735 22.29 -7.76 8.25
CA PRO A 735 21.36 -8.88 8.04
C PRO A 735 20.27 -8.90 9.13
N GLU A 736 19.02 -8.53 8.80
CA GLU A 736 17.91 -8.40 9.77
C GLU A 736 16.79 -9.45 9.63
N THR A 737 16.79 -10.28 8.58
CA THR A 737 15.73 -11.27 8.35
C THR A 737 15.99 -12.56 9.13
N THR A 738 14.95 -13.40 9.28
CA THR A 738 15.10 -14.75 9.89
C THR A 738 15.99 -15.68 9.07
N ASP A 739 16.20 -15.37 7.79
CA ASP A 739 17.11 -16.06 6.87
C ASP A 739 17.66 -15.07 5.81
N PRO A 740 18.72 -14.32 6.13
CA PRO A 740 19.27 -13.32 5.21
C PRO A 740 20.25 -13.93 4.20
N PHE A 741 20.68 -15.19 4.40
CA PHE A 741 21.83 -15.76 3.70
C PHE A 741 21.45 -16.76 2.60
N SER A 742 20.31 -17.46 2.73
CA SER A 742 19.94 -18.54 1.80
C SER A 742 19.88 -18.09 0.34
N SER A 743 19.40 -16.87 0.04
CA SER A 743 19.34 -16.37 -1.32
C SER A 743 20.73 -16.30 -1.97
N PHE A 744 21.77 -15.94 -1.21
CA PHE A 744 23.15 -15.94 -1.72
C PHE A 744 23.69 -17.37 -1.87
N ILE A 745 23.51 -18.19 -0.85
CA ILE A 745 24.02 -19.57 -0.81
C ILE A 745 23.42 -20.42 -1.93
N LEU A 746 22.10 -20.40 -2.09
CA LEU A 746 21.40 -21.19 -3.10
C LEU A 746 21.65 -20.68 -4.51
N SER A 747 21.79 -19.36 -4.66
CA SER A 747 22.04 -18.78 -5.97
C SER A 747 23.48 -18.97 -6.42
N HIS A 748 24.46 -19.03 -5.52
CA HIS A 748 25.91 -18.97 -5.82
C HIS A 748 26.32 -17.65 -6.50
N ILE A 749 25.61 -16.55 -6.19
CA ILE A 749 25.93 -15.26 -6.80
C ILE A 749 27.37 -14.81 -6.49
N PRO A 750 28.16 -14.42 -7.50
CA PRO A 750 29.46 -13.79 -7.29
C PRO A 750 29.33 -12.46 -6.55
N ILE A 751 30.10 -12.32 -5.47
CA ILE A 751 30.07 -11.14 -4.59
C ILE A 751 31.49 -10.63 -4.39
N TRP A 752 31.68 -9.33 -4.57
CA TRP A 752 32.91 -8.63 -4.16
C TRP A 752 32.55 -7.38 -3.35
N ALA A 753 32.68 -7.46 -2.03
CA ALA A 753 32.34 -6.39 -1.11
C ALA A 753 33.58 -5.60 -0.65
N PHE A 754 33.38 -4.31 -0.36
CA PHE A 754 34.43 -3.40 0.06
C PHE A 754 33.99 -2.59 1.29
N HIS A 755 34.89 -2.38 2.24
CA HIS A 755 34.66 -1.48 3.38
C HIS A 755 36.00 -0.94 3.92
N ASP A 756 36.03 0.28 4.45
CA ASP A 756 37.20 0.74 5.20
C ASP A 756 37.18 0.19 6.63
N LYS A 757 38.35 -0.18 7.14
CA LYS A 757 38.50 -0.70 8.50
C LYS A 757 37.96 0.26 9.55
N ASN A 758 38.17 1.56 9.36
CA ASN A 758 37.78 2.62 10.29
C ASN A 758 36.91 3.66 9.57
N ASP A 759 35.95 3.19 8.78
CA ASP A 759 34.94 4.06 8.17
C ASP A 759 34.23 4.87 9.28
N PRO A 760 34.33 6.22 9.27
CA PRO A 760 33.80 7.05 10.34
C PRO A 760 32.28 7.27 10.26
N SER A 761 31.62 6.80 9.20
CA SER A 761 30.19 7.03 8.94
C SER A 761 29.36 5.77 9.05
N VAL A 762 29.86 4.65 8.53
CA VAL A 762 29.17 3.35 8.58
C VAL A 762 30.16 2.34 9.12
N ASP A 763 29.88 1.76 10.28
CA ASP A 763 30.81 0.78 10.86
C ASP A 763 30.95 -0.45 9.95
N LYS A 764 32.16 -1.01 9.84
CA LYS A 764 32.44 -2.12 8.92
C LYS A 764 31.60 -3.38 9.19
N HIS A 765 31.03 -3.56 10.39
CA HIS A 765 30.17 -4.71 10.68
C HIS A 765 28.97 -4.78 9.74
N PHE A 766 28.49 -3.63 9.24
CA PHE A 766 27.46 -3.58 8.20
C PHE A 766 27.86 -4.26 6.87
N THR A 767 29.13 -4.59 6.67
CA THR A 767 29.58 -5.48 5.58
C THR A 767 30.12 -6.81 6.10
N THR A 768 30.91 -6.82 7.18
CA THR A 768 31.52 -8.07 7.65
C THR A 768 30.49 -9.07 8.15
N ASP A 769 29.35 -8.64 8.69
CA ASP A 769 28.29 -9.56 9.14
C ASP A 769 27.66 -10.32 7.97
N TRP A 770 27.48 -9.65 6.83
CA TRP A 770 27.11 -10.32 5.58
C TRP A 770 28.17 -11.32 5.16
N ILE A 771 29.42 -10.87 5.01
CA ILE A 771 30.53 -11.71 4.56
C ILE A 771 30.72 -12.95 5.44
N ASN A 772 30.62 -12.80 6.76
CA ASN A 772 30.71 -13.90 7.72
C ASN A 772 29.54 -14.87 7.56
N GLY A 773 28.32 -14.38 7.34
CA GLY A 773 27.13 -15.22 7.15
C GLY A 773 27.14 -16.03 5.86
N ILE A 774 27.89 -15.59 4.85
CA ILE A 774 27.99 -16.27 3.54
C ILE A 774 29.39 -16.79 3.21
N SER A 775 30.27 -16.91 4.21
CA SER A 775 31.65 -17.35 4.00
C SER A 775 31.78 -18.80 3.52
N SER A 776 30.72 -19.61 3.70
CA SER A 776 30.65 -21.02 3.28
C SER A 776 30.23 -21.21 1.81
N MET A 777 29.94 -20.13 1.07
CA MET A 777 29.60 -20.20 -0.34
C MET A 777 30.76 -20.76 -1.18
N SER A 778 30.41 -21.38 -2.32
CA SER A 778 31.37 -21.84 -3.33
C SER A 778 31.03 -21.25 -4.71
N PRO A 779 31.85 -20.33 -5.26
CA PRO A 779 33.03 -19.73 -4.66
C PRO A 779 32.68 -18.80 -3.47
N PRO A 780 33.60 -18.61 -2.51
CA PRO A 780 33.36 -17.72 -1.38
C PRO A 780 33.29 -16.25 -1.84
N PRO A 781 32.57 -15.39 -1.11
CA PRO A 781 32.55 -13.96 -1.39
C PRO A 781 33.94 -13.36 -1.23
N ILE A 782 34.28 -12.41 -2.11
CA ILE A 782 35.52 -11.63 -1.97
C ILE A 782 35.21 -10.43 -1.07
N TYR A 783 36.01 -10.23 -0.04
CA TYR A 783 35.95 -9.05 0.82
C TYR A 783 37.29 -8.32 0.78
N THR A 784 37.24 -7.01 0.53
CA THR A 784 38.41 -6.14 0.52
C THR A 784 38.23 -5.06 1.57
N GLU A 785 39.07 -5.12 2.60
CA GLU A 785 39.14 -4.10 3.65
C GLU A 785 40.24 -3.08 3.32
N THR A 786 39.92 -1.79 3.31
CA THR A 786 40.90 -0.71 3.17
C THR A 786 41.31 -0.14 4.53
N ASN A 787 42.43 0.58 4.60
CA ASN A 787 42.95 1.21 5.82
C ASN A 787 43.19 2.71 5.61
N LEU A 788 42.23 3.39 5.00
CA LEU A 788 42.30 4.81 4.63
C LEU A 788 41.67 5.71 5.69
N ASN A 789 40.84 5.17 6.59
CA ASN A 789 40.07 5.90 7.61
C ASN A 789 39.10 6.93 6.98
N ILE A 790 38.44 6.55 5.89
CA ILE A 790 37.49 7.39 5.16
C ILE A 790 36.22 6.60 4.83
N HIS A 791 35.10 7.31 4.67
CA HIS A 791 33.85 6.69 4.21
C HIS A 791 33.85 6.45 2.69
N ASN A 792 34.31 7.44 1.93
CA ASN A 792 34.15 7.48 0.47
C ASN A 792 35.23 6.66 -0.27
N ILE A 793 35.46 5.41 0.13
CA ILE A 793 36.48 4.52 -0.47
C ILE A 793 36.23 4.22 -1.94
N TRP A 794 34.97 4.36 -2.39
CA TRP A 794 34.59 4.23 -3.79
C TRP A 794 35.33 5.22 -4.70
N ASN A 795 35.90 6.29 -4.16
CA ASN A 795 36.78 7.21 -4.87
C ASN A 795 38.05 6.54 -5.42
N SER A 796 38.39 5.33 -4.98
CA SER A 796 39.49 4.52 -5.52
C SER A 796 39.00 3.28 -6.27
N ILE A 797 37.85 2.72 -5.87
CA ILE A 797 37.36 1.42 -6.35
C ILE A 797 36.72 1.51 -7.74
N TYR A 798 35.95 2.58 -8.02
CA TYR A 798 35.32 2.76 -9.34
C TYR A 798 36.25 3.37 -10.40
N ILE A 799 37.45 3.83 -10.02
CA ILE A 799 38.36 4.44 -10.99
C ILE A 799 38.75 3.39 -12.07
N PRO A 800 38.52 3.64 -13.35
CA PRO A 800 38.66 2.63 -14.40
C PRO A 800 40.11 2.47 -14.91
N ASN A 801 41.08 3.12 -14.28
CA ASN A 801 42.49 3.10 -14.68
C ASN A 801 43.25 1.96 -13.98
N ALA A 802 43.65 0.92 -14.75
CA ALA A 802 44.38 -0.24 -14.27
C ALA A 802 45.74 0.08 -13.62
N SER A 803 46.37 1.19 -14.00
CA SER A 803 47.67 1.60 -13.45
C SER A 803 47.54 2.22 -12.05
N THR A 804 46.34 2.65 -11.66
CA THR A 804 46.10 3.34 -10.37
C THR A 804 45.03 2.67 -9.51
N ASN A 805 44.24 1.73 -10.06
CA ASN A 805 43.23 0.97 -9.34
C ASN A 805 43.60 -0.53 -9.30
N PRO A 806 44.04 -1.05 -8.13
CA PRO A 806 44.43 -2.46 -7.99
C PRO A 806 43.25 -3.43 -7.98
N TYR A 807 42.00 -2.94 -7.87
CA TYR A 807 40.81 -3.77 -7.73
C TYR A 807 40.19 -4.15 -9.08
N TYR A 808 40.33 -3.27 -10.09
CA TYR A 808 39.90 -3.47 -11.48
C TYR A 808 38.56 -4.21 -11.64
N ILE A 809 37.53 -3.72 -10.92
CA ILE A 809 36.26 -4.43 -10.72
C ILE A 809 35.52 -4.76 -12.02
N TYR A 810 35.75 -3.98 -13.09
CA TYR A 810 35.02 -4.10 -14.35
C TYR A 810 35.37 -5.39 -15.10
N ASP A 811 36.64 -5.79 -15.12
CA ASP A 811 37.06 -7.08 -15.71
C ASP A 811 36.49 -8.25 -14.92
N TRP A 812 36.49 -8.14 -13.59
CA TRP A 812 35.89 -9.15 -12.74
C TRP A 812 34.40 -9.28 -13.01
N LEU A 813 33.67 -8.17 -13.13
CA LEU A 813 32.26 -8.18 -13.51
C LEU A 813 32.06 -8.84 -14.88
N LEU A 814 32.82 -8.43 -15.90
CA LEU A 814 32.74 -8.99 -17.27
C LEU A 814 33.03 -10.50 -17.33
N SER A 815 33.76 -11.02 -16.34
CA SER A 815 34.02 -12.44 -16.15
C SER A 815 32.80 -13.23 -15.62
N LYS A 816 31.72 -12.57 -15.17
CA LYS A 816 30.56 -13.22 -14.54
C LYS A 816 29.32 -13.23 -15.43
N THR A 817 28.52 -14.27 -15.28
CA THR A 817 27.21 -14.48 -15.89
C THR A 817 26.25 -15.03 -14.83
N ASN A 818 24.95 -14.78 -14.98
CA ASN A 818 23.90 -15.36 -14.13
C ASN A 818 23.54 -16.81 -14.50
N GLN A 819 24.14 -17.36 -15.55
CA GLN A 819 24.09 -18.79 -15.89
C GLN A 819 25.16 -19.53 -15.08
N ARG A 820 24.81 -19.93 -13.87
CA ARG A 820 25.72 -20.56 -12.89
C ARG A 820 25.17 -21.87 -12.36
#